data_AF-A0A2G2HEX4-F1
#
_entry.id   AF-A0A2G2HEX4-F1
#
_cell.length_a   1.000
_cell.length_b   1.000
_cell.length_c   1.000
_cell.angle_alpha   90.00
_cell.angle_beta   90.00
_cell.angle_gamma   90.00
#
_symmetry.space_group_name_H-M   'P 1'
#
loop_
_entity.id
_entity.type
_entity.pdbx_description
1 polymer ?
#
loop_
_entity_poly.entity_id
_entity_poly.type
_entity_poly.pdbx_seq_one_letter_code
_entity_poly.pdbx_strand_id
1 'polypeptide(L)'
;MIENEFVTYNMYDVLDDYTLDATNMLTHKSSETENQIDQITRMYFSKENLNNELIKKLCNDQTFKIVLLKNIKKRMKNIISDSSTLQFKELVSIVNLLSFGKDYGIFSKYNEFSSKGISDIFRFYEKRLLEEFQNKDEEFELTFEFYITLLDSFNELCIINSSDIKRKKNIKKIIELMTESINLIKFSILLKEEKIEKLSSFQGRLLLLFSNINYISTKDKNRSEIIYTYKFIFNQLIDGYYLIAGDDNFDSPHFPTLLSNVTNLLLLMIKKLQQYSDDYFNDLIEIIEVYNKYCQKENKEYTSVLEFKKDLLQNLVYLYDPNLKMSYTDLLEIILNKPILLHSDIIILHELILFLNAINKDQALILLDKLLRVKRVKNDYYEDYKLKVIDLILNSLIKKRELNDIEKYIYQITSYLNSENTASHLISSFSKIHLTIALYYSFLGPKYLVNSQREYFISEKICVYTLIKDEYMEIYEELLINNASTYLNKNSLKNKFSKEEMIVYGQSLMSDFFKNEEILIRYEVNENISNIIENILINDEYNKHSLEEKITMMISSEIFFGLCQCKIMKKTSSSSSLNEVGYEELEQDLLNDYVLVYHYSYSYNDTFWAIYEKNESYIKSNIVHLLLSYTMKKKEKKYISSYTDEDEDLSFY
;
A
#
# COMPACT_ATOMS: atom_id res chain seq x y z
N MET A 1 17.16 -18.66 18.79
CA MET A 1 17.00 -20.02 18.24
C MET A 1 15.75 -20.01 17.39
N ILE A 2 15.92 -20.43 16.14
CA ILE A 2 14.91 -20.47 15.08
C ILE A 2 14.21 -21.83 15.20
N GLU A 3 12.89 -21.86 15.28
CA GLU A 3 12.09 -23.04 14.93
C GLU A 3 10.88 -22.59 14.11
N ASN A 4 10.86 -23.11 12.88
CA ASN A 4 9.70 -23.22 12.02
C ASN A 4 8.71 -24.20 12.66
N GLU A 5 7.40 -23.98 12.50
CA GLU A 5 6.49 -25.02 11.98
C GLU A 5 5.10 -24.48 11.66
N PHE A 6 4.60 -24.91 10.51
CA PHE A 6 3.24 -24.82 10.03
C PHE A 6 2.34 -25.76 10.84
N VAL A 7 1.13 -25.31 11.21
CA VAL A 7 -0.03 -26.21 11.33
C VAL A 7 -1.25 -25.54 10.69
N THR A 8 -1.59 -26.04 9.51
CA THR A 8 -2.83 -25.83 8.76
C THR A 8 -4.01 -26.50 9.47
N TYR A 9 -5.13 -25.80 9.62
CA TYR A 9 -6.44 -26.44 9.85
C TYR A 9 -7.26 -26.45 8.55
N ASN A 10 -7.54 -27.65 8.08
CA ASN A 10 -8.46 -27.98 7.00
C ASN A 10 -9.91 -27.67 7.42
N MET A 11 -10.65 -26.93 6.58
CA MET A 11 -12.11 -26.91 6.58
C MET A 11 -12.62 -26.68 5.16
N TYR A 12 -12.52 -27.70 4.31
CA TYR A 12 -13.37 -27.85 3.12
C TYR A 12 -13.55 -29.34 2.79
N ASP A 13 -13.88 -30.13 3.81
CA ASP A 13 -14.69 -31.32 3.63
C ASP A 13 -16.14 -30.90 3.85
N VAL A 14 -16.92 -30.98 2.78
CA VAL A 14 -18.40 -30.98 2.65
C VAL A 14 -18.68 -30.25 1.33
N LEU A 15 -18.80 -31.03 0.26
CA LEU A 15 -19.81 -30.89 -0.79
C LEU A 15 -19.62 -32.06 -1.78
N ASP A 16 -20.37 -33.11 -1.46
CA ASP A 16 -20.99 -34.12 -2.32
C ASP A 16 -20.17 -34.90 -3.37
N ASP A 17 -19.94 -36.16 -2.98
CA ASP A 17 -20.15 -37.37 -3.77
C ASP A 17 -21.08 -37.17 -4.97
N TYR A 18 -20.55 -37.35 -6.18
CA TYR A 18 -21.04 -38.32 -7.18
C TYR A 18 -20.09 -38.30 -8.38
N THR A 19 -19.73 -39.50 -8.86
CA THR A 19 -18.94 -39.82 -10.07
C THR A 19 -17.41 -39.74 -9.97
N LEU A 20 -16.79 -40.84 -9.52
CA LEU A 20 -15.32 -40.97 -9.48
C LEU A 20 -14.87 -42.39 -9.87
N ASP A 21 -15.11 -42.77 -11.14
CA ASP A 21 -14.45 -43.92 -11.78
C ASP A 21 -13.63 -43.53 -13.04
N ALA A 22 -13.38 -42.22 -13.25
CA ALA A 22 -12.56 -41.70 -14.36
C ALA A 22 -11.35 -40.85 -13.91
N THR A 23 -11.17 -40.68 -12.60
CA THR A 23 -10.38 -39.58 -12.01
C THR A 23 -8.92 -39.91 -11.77
N ASN A 24 -8.55 -41.19 -11.75
CA ASN A 24 -7.18 -41.62 -11.52
C ASN A 24 -6.21 -41.35 -12.69
N MET A 25 -6.72 -40.99 -13.89
CA MET A 25 -5.88 -40.54 -15.01
C MET A 25 -5.73 -39.01 -15.13
N LEU A 26 -6.60 -38.22 -14.48
CA LEU A 26 -6.58 -36.75 -14.54
C LEU A 26 -5.67 -36.12 -13.48
N THR A 27 -5.49 -36.76 -12.33
CA THR A 27 -4.68 -36.26 -11.21
C THR A 27 -3.17 -36.24 -11.49
N HIS A 28 -2.66 -37.14 -12.33
CA HIS A 28 -1.25 -37.11 -12.76
C HIS A 28 -0.96 -36.03 -13.81
N LYS A 29 -1.92 -35.70 -14.69
CA LYS A 29 -1.78 -34.62 -15.69
C LYS A 29 -1.96 -33.22 -15.08
N SER A 30 -2.74 -33.08 -14.02
CA SER A 30 -3.00 -31.77 -13.39
C SER A 30 -1.75 -31.20 -12.71
N SER A 31 -0.91 -32.02 -12.07
CA SER A 31 0.34 -31.54 -11.45
C SER A 31 1.38 -31.10 -12.48
N GLU A 32 1.47 -31.79 -13.61
CA GLU A 32 2.37 -31.43 -14.71
C GLU A 32 1.94 -30.12 -15.40
N THR A 33 0.63 -29.92 -15.56
CA THR A 33 0.06 -28.69 -16.13
C THR A 33 0.20 -27.49 -15.18
N GLU A 34 -0.01 -27.69 -13.87
CA GLU A 34 0.23 -26.66 -12.86
C GLU A 34 1.71 -26.25 -12.78
N ASN A 35 2.62 -27.21 -12.83
CA ASN A 35 4.07 -26.95 -12.91
C ASN A 35 4.44 -26.14 -14.15
N GLN A 36 3.78 -26.37 -15.30
CA GLN A 36 3.99 -25.59 -16.52
C GLN A 36 3.48 -24.15 -16.38
N ILE A 37 2.34 -23.92 -15.70
CA ILE A 37 1.83 -22.57 -15.40
C ILE A 37 2.82 -21.81 -14.51
N ASP A 38 3.38 -22.47 -13.50
CA ASP A 38 4.41 -21.88 -12.64
C ASP A 38 5.71 -21.59 -13.42
N GLN A 39 6.10 -22.47 -14.34
CA GLN A 39 7.25 -22.24 -15.21
C GLN A 39 7.04 -21.01 -16.09
N ILE A 40 5.88 -20.89 -16.75
CA ILE A 40 5.52 -19.72 -17.58
C ILE A 40 5.63 -18.44 -16.74
N THR A 41 5.10 -18.48 -15.51
CA THR A 41 5.16 -17.36 -14.57
C THR A 41 6.61 -16.95 -14.28
N ARG A 42 7.49 -17.92 -13.98
CA ARG A 42 8.93 -17.65 -13.74
C ARG A 42 9.64 -17.07 -14.96
N MET A 43 9.31 -17.56 -16.16
CA MET A 43 9.88 -17.04 -17.41
C MET A 43 9.52 -15.56 -17.62
N TYR A 44 8.28 -15.17 -17.34
CA TYR A 44 7.88 -13.76 -17.39
C TYR A 44 8.67 -12.87 -16.44
N PHE A 45 8.84 -13.28 -15.17
CA PHE A 45 9.66 -12.51 -14.20
C PHE A 45 11.14 -12.44 -14.58
N SER A 46 11.63 -13.48 -15.27
CA SER A 46 13.00 -13.55 -15.77
C SER A 46 13.19 -12.82 -17.11
N LYS A 47 12.14 -12.20 -17.65
CA LYS A 47 12.10 -11.57 -18.99
C LYS A 47 12.55 -12.53 -20.10
N GLU A 48 12.29 -13.82 -19.93
CA GLU A 48 12.58 -14.85 -20.91
C GLU A 48 11.44 -14.96 -21.92
N ASN A 49 11.77 -15.11 -23.20
CA ASN A 49 10.77 -15.34 -24.23
C ASN A 49 10.18 -16.75 -24.08
N LEU A 50 8.86 -16.84 -24.08
CA LEU A 50 8.17 -18.12 -24.15
C LEU A 50 8.44 -18.79 -25.50
N ASN A 51 8.69 -20.10 -25.45
CA ASN A 51 8.89 -20.86 -26.68
C ASN A 51 7.56 -20.98 -27.48
N ASN A 52 7.68 -21.20 -28.78
CA ASN A 52 6.51 -21.29 -29.67
C ASN A 52 5.55 -22.43 -29.31
N GLU A 53 6.03 -23.48 -28.63
CA GLU A 53 5.21 -24.62 -28.21
C GLU A 53 4.30 -24.25 -27.03
N LEU A 54 4.82 -23.55 -26.01
CA LEU A 54 4.06 -23.02 -24.89
C LEU A 54 3.06 -21.95 -25.35
N ILE A 55 3.46 -21.08 -26.28
CA ILE A 55 2.54 -20.10 -26.87
C ILE A 55 1.39 -20.81 -27.61
N LYS A 56 1.69 -21.84 -28.41
CA LYS A 56 0.64 -22.63 -29.07
C LYS A 56 -0.30 -23.31 -28.08
N LYS A 57 0.23 -23.86 -26.98
CA LYS A 57 -0.60 -24.44 -25.91
C LYS A 57 -1.49 -23.38 -25.25
N LEU A 58 -0.93 -22.23 -24.87
CA LEU A 58 -1.69 -21.10 -24.32
C LEU A 58 -2.81 -20.64 -25.27
N CYS A 59 -2.52 -20.52 -26.56
CA CYS A 59 -3.45 -19.97 -27.54
C CYS A 59 -4.50 -20.96 -28.06
N ASN A 60 -4.18 -22.26 -28.15
CA ASN A 60 -4.96 -23.22 -28.96
C ASN A 60 -5.26 -24.55 -28.26
N ASP A 61 -4.67 -24.85 -27.09
CA ASP A 61 -5.00 -26.08 -26.35
C ASP A 61 -6.17 -25.82 -25.38
N GLN A 62 -7.35 -26.30 -25.75
CA GLN A 62 -8.57 -26.13 -24.97
C GLN A 62 -8.48 -26.74 -23.57
N THR A 63 -7.82 -27.90 -23.42
CA THR A 63 -7.67 -28.56 -22.11
C THR A 63 -6.76 -27.74 -21.21
N PHE A 64 -5.64 -27.27 -21.75
CA PHE A 64 -4.72 -26.39 -21.03
C PHE A 64 -5.41 -25.09 -20.59
N LYS A 65 -6.17 -24.45 -21.50
CA LYS A 65 -6.92 -23.22 -21.20
C LYS A 65 -7.92 -23.38 -20.06
N ILE A 66 -8.64 -24.50 -19.98
CA ILE A 66 -9.60 -24.75 -18.88
C ILE A 66 -8.85 -24.85 -17.54
N VAL A 67 -7.74 -25.58 -17.50
CA VAL A 67 -6.90 -25.71 -16.29
C VAL A 67 -6.29 -24.36 -15.91
N LEU A 68 -5.79 -23.60 -16.89
CA LEU A 68 -5.25 -22.27 -16.70
C LEU A 68 -6.28 -21.31 -16.10
N LEU A 69 -7.49 -21.26 -16.67
CA LEU A 69 -8.56 -20.40 -16.17
C LEU A 69 -8.93 -20.74 -14.72
N LYS A 70 -9.02 -22.03 -14.38
CA LYS A 70 -9.29 -22.48 -13.00
C LYS A 70 -8.16 -22.08 -12.05
N ASN A 71 -6.90 -22.21 -12.49
CA ASN A 71 -5.74 -21.79 -11.73
C ASN A 71 -5.72 -20.27 -11.48
N ILE A 72 -6.00 -19.47 -12.51
CA ILE A 72 -6.10 -18.01 -12.42
C ILE A 72 -7.21 -17.59 -11.44
N LYS A 73 -8.42 -18.15 -11.58
CA LYS A 73 -9.54 -17.84 -10.66
C LYS A 73 -9.21 -18.19 -9.20
N LYS A 74 -8.47 -19.29 -8.96
CA LYS A 74 -7.98 -19.66 -7.63
C LYS A 74 -6.96 -18.65 -7.09
N ARG A 75 -5.98 -18.24 -7.91
CA ARG A 75 -4.98 -17.22 -7.54
C ARG A 75 -5.64 -15.88 -7.22
N MET A 76 -6.57 -15.43 -8.07
CA MET A 76 -7.33 -14.19 -7.87
C MET A 76 -8.04 -14.15 -6.51
N LYS A 77 -8.73 -15.23 -6.12
CA LYS A 77 -9.43 -15.30 -4.82
C LYS A 77 -8.48 -15.06 -3.64
N ASN A 78 -7.24 -15.53 -3.75
CA ASN A 78 -6.24 -15.45 -2.69
C ASN A 78 -5.47 -14.12 -2.63
N ILE A 79 -5.62 -13.22 -3.61
CA ILE A 79 -4.91 -11.92 -3.62
C ILE A 79 -5.28 -11.10 -2.39
N ILE A 80 -6.58 -10.96 -2.10
CA ILE A 80 -7.06 -10.16 -0.97
C ILE A 80 -7.23 -11.02 0.28
N SER A 81 -7.77 -12.24 0.15
CA SER A 81 -8.19 -13.03 1.32
C SER A 81 -7.03 -13.62 2.13
N ASP A 82 -5.87 -13.81 1.51
CA ASP A 82 -4.70 -14.38 2.18
C ASP A 82 -3.76 -13.26 2.65
N SER A 83 -3.57 -13.18 3.97
CA SER A 83 -2.70 -12.19 4.62
C SER A 83 -1.22 -12.36 4.27
N SER A 84 -0.82 -13.48 3.66
CA SER A 84 0.56 -13.81 3.30
C SER A 84 0.92 -13.48 1.84
N THR A 85 -0.06 -13.16 0.99
CA THR A 85 0.13 -12.92 -0.45
C THR A 85 0.79 -11.57 -0.75
N LEU A 86 1.79 -11.57 -1.64
CA LEU A 86 2.35 -10.36 -2.26
C LEU A 86 1.44 -9.91 -3.40
N GLN A 87 0.45 -9.10 -3.07
CA GLN A 87 -0.72 -8.78 -3.91
C GLN A 87 -0.34 -8.36 -5.34
N PHE A 88 0.58 -7.40 -5.48
CA PHE A 88 0.92 -6.85 -6.78
C PHE A 88 1.68 -7.86 -7.66
N LYS A 89 2.60 -8.64 -7.06
CA LYS A 89 3.35 -9.68 -7.78
C LYS A 89 2.42 -10.77 -8.31
N GLU A 90 1.48 -11.21 -7.49
CA GLU A 90 0.51 -12.23 -7.91
C GLU A 90 -0.39 -11.70 -9.03
N LEU A 91 -0.83 -10.45 -8.92
CA LEU A 91 -1.66 -9.82 -9.94
C LEU A 91 -0.94 -9.67 -11.29
N VAL A 92 0.32 -9.25 -11.29
CA VAL A 92 1.13 -9.18 -12.52
C VAL A 92 1.31 -10.56 -13.13
N SER A 93 1.50 -11.59 -12.30
CA SER A 93 1.53 -12.98 -12.77
C SER A 93 0.24 -13.36 -13.50
N ILE A 94 -0.92 -13.04 -12.91
CA ILE A 94 -2.23 -13.32 -13.50
C ILE A 94 -2.41 -12.60 -14.84
N VAL A 95 -2.13 -11.29 -14.91
CA VAL A 95 -2.28 -10.53 -16.15
C VAL A 95 -1.32 -11.04 -17.23
N ASN A 96 -0.10 -11.43 -16.87
CA ASN A 96 0.84 -12.05 -17.81
C ASN A 96 0.34 -13.41 -18.30
N LEU A 97 -0.27 -14.24 -17.44
CA LEU A 97 -0.91 -15.49 -17.86
C LEU A 97 -2.09 -15.24 -18.82
N LEU A 98 -2.86 -14.18 -18.60
CA LEU A 98 -3.96 -13.75 -19.48
C LEU A 98 -3.49 -13.10 -20.79
N SER A 99 -2.20 -12.78 -20.92
CA SER A 99 -1.64 -12.18 -22.14
C SER A 99 -1.42 -13.18 -23.28
N PHE A 100 -1.56 -14.49 -23.00
CA PHE A 100 -1.28 -15.60 -23.93
C PHE A 100 0.12 -15.57 -24.55
N GLY A 101 1.13 -15.13 -23.80
CA GLY A 101 2.52 -15.15 -24.24
C GLY A 101 3.03 -13.84 -24.84
N LYS A 102 2.21 -12.79 -24.86
CA LYS A 102 2.56 -11.49 -25.42
C LYS A 102 2.94 -10.51 -24.31
N ASP A 103 4.09 -9.87 -24.45
CA ASP A 103 4.44 -8.75 -23.58
C ASP A 103 3.81 -7.46 -24.11
N TYR A 104 2.78 -6.98 -23.40
CA TYR A 104 2.10 -5.70 -23.69
C TYR A 104 2.77 -4.50 -22.99
N GLY A 105 3.82 -4.71 -22.18
CA GLY A 105 4.49 -3.64 -21.45
C GLY A 105 3.59 -2.89 -20.46
N ILE A 106 2.49 -3.52 -19.99
CA ILE A 106 1.49 -2.91 -19.09
C ILE A 106 2.16 -2.41 -17.81
N PHE A 107 3.01 -3.26 -17.22
CA PHE A 107 3.72 -3.03 -15.96
C PHE A 107 5.17 -2.59 -16.17
N SER A 108 5.48 -2.00 -17.33
CA SER A 108 6.83 -1.48 -17.64
C SER A 108 7.29 -0.41 -16.64
N LYS A 109 6.35 0.30 -16.02
CA LYS A 109 6.56 1.16 -14.85
C LYS A 109 5.59 0.74 -13.75
N TYR A 110 6.04 0.63 -12.51
CA TYR A 110 5.20 0.20 -11.40
C TYR A 110 4.08 1.21 -11.04
N ASN A 111 4.40 2.51 -11.12
CA ASN A 111 3.48 3.59 -10.75
C ASN A 111 2.68 4.18 -11.91
N GLU A 112 3.06 3.91 -13.15
CA GLU A 112 2.48 4.53 -14.35
C GLU A 112 2.19 3.43 -15.36
N PHE A 113 1.01 2.83 -15.24
CA PHE A 113 0.61 1.74 -16.11
C PHE A 113 0.50 2.23 -17.57
N SER A 114 1.05 1.43 -18.50
CA SER A 114 0.99 1.76 -19.92
C SER A 114 -0.46 1.68 -20.39
N SER A 115 -1.11 2.84 -20.56
CA SER A 115 -2.48 2.90 -21.07
C SER A 115 -2.58 2.30 -22.47
N LYS A 116 -1.51 2.43 -23.26
CA LYS A 116 -1.38 1.75 -24.54
C LYS A 116 -1.35 0.23 -24.36
N GLY A 117 -0.53 -0.28 -23.45
CA GLY A 117 -0.45 -1.72 -23.17
C GLY A 117 -1.78 -2.32 -22.68
N ILE A 118 -2.49 -1.60 -21.81
CA ILE A 118 -3.83 -1.98 -21.34
C ILE A 118 -4.83 -1.99 -22.51
N SER A 119 -4.81 -0.95 -23.35
CA SER A 119 -5.66 -0.89 -24.54
C SER A 119 -5.33 -2.05 -25.49
N ASP A 120 -4.05 -2.32 -25.75
CA ASP A 120 -3.61 -3.35 -26.70
C ASP A 120 -4.04 -4.76 -26.27
N ILE A 121 -3.98 -5.09 -24.97
CA ILE A 121 -4.49 -6.39 -24.49
C ILE A 121 -6.01 -6.48 -24.62
N PHE A 122 -6.77 -5.40 -24.36
CA PHE A 122 -8.21 -5.39 -24.59
C PHE A 122 -8.57 -5.51 -26.08
N ARG A 123 -7.86 -4.80 -26.96
CA ARG A 123 -8.02 -4.91 -28.42
C ARG A 123 -7.74 -6.32 -28.93
N PHE A 124 -6.78 -7.02 -28.32
CA PHE A 124 -6.52 -8.42 -28.65
C PHE A 124 -7.72 -9.31 -28.35
N TYR A 125 -8.33 -9.18 -27.18
CA TYR A 125 -9.53 -9.94 -26.81
C TYR A 125 -10.75 -9.56 -27.66
N GLU A 126 -10.98 -8.27 -27.89
CA GLU A 126 -12.07 -7.76 -28.74
C GLU A 126 -12.01 -8.35 -30.15
N LYS A 127 -10.83 -8.33 -30.77
CA LYS A 127 -10.62 -8.89 -32.11
C LYS A 127 -10.85 -10.40 -32.12
N ARG A 128 -10.30 -11.11 -31.15
CA ARG A 128 -10.41 -12.57 -31.06
C ARG A 128 -11.86 -13.02 -30.88
N LEU A 129 -12.60 -12.37 -29.97
CA LEU A 129 -14.03 -12.64 -29.75
C LEU A 129 -14.86 -12.38 -31.01
N LEU A 130 -14.57 -11.30 -31.75
CA LEU A 130 -15.28 -11.00 -32.99
C LEU A 130 -15.01 -12.07 -34.07
N GLU A 131 -13.77 -12.49 -34.23
CA GLU A 131 -13.38 -13.54 -35.19
C GLU A 131 -14.02 -14.89 -34.83
N GLU A 132 -13.93 -15.31 -33.57
CA GLU A 132 -14.53 -16.57 -33.08
C GLU A 132 -16.06 -16.55 -33.21
N PHE A 133 -16.71 -15.41 -32.97
CA PHE A 133 -18.15 -15.26 -33.16
C PHE A 133 -18.56 -15.37 -34.63
N GLN A 134 -17.87 -14.67 -35.53
CA GLN A 134 -18.14 -14.70 -36.97
C GLN A 134 -17.95 -16.10 -37.55
N ASN A 135 -16.95 -16.84 -37.05
CA ASN A 135 -16.64 -18.20 -37.49
C ASN A 135 -17.49 -19.28 -36.80
N LYS A 136 -18.35 -18.92 -35.84
CA LYS A 136 -19.11 -19.86 -34.98
C LYS A 136 -18.21 -20.88 -34.28
N ASP A 137 -17.08 -20.39 -33.78
CA ASP A 137 -16.10 -21.18 -33.07
C ASP A 137 -16.64 -21.61 -31.69
N GLU A 138 -16.43 -22.88 -31.33
CA GLU A 138 -16.77 -23.41 -30.00
C GLU A 138 -15.89 -22.79 -28.90
N GLU A 139 -14.73 -22.22 -29.25
CA GLU A 139 -13.84 -21.51 -28.31
C GLU A 139 -14.43 -20.19 -27.79
N PHE A 140 -15.46 -19.62 -28.43
CA PHE A 140 -16.00 -18.30 -28.08
C PHE A 140 -16.33 -18.17 -26.58
N GLU A 141 -17.00 -19.19 -26.01
CA GLU A 141 -17.39 -19.17 -24.60
C GLU A 141 -16.17 -19.13 -23.67
N LEU A 142 -15.14 -19.89 -24.01
CA LEU A 142 -13.92 -19.94 -23.23
C LEU A 142 -13.16 -18.62 -23.31
N THR A 143 -13.00 -18.05 -24.51
CA THR A 143 -12.37 -16.74 -24.70
C THR A 143 -13.15 -15.63 -23.99
N PHE A 144 -14.48 -15.70 -23.99
CA PHE A 144 -15.32 -14.75 -23.27
C PHE A 144 -15.09 -14.83 -21.75
N GLU A 145 -14.96 -16.03 -21.18
CA GLU A 145 -14.61 -16.20 -19.77
C GLU A 145 -13.21 -15.67 -19.43
N PHE A 146 -12.23 -15.85 -20.32
CA PHE A 146 -10.91 -15.24 -20.17
C PHE A 146 -10.98 -13.71 -20.20
N TYR A 147 -11.80 -13.13 -21.07
CA TYR A 147 -12.02 -11.69 -21.13
C TYR A 147 -12.63 -11.14 -19.83
N ILE A 148 -13.67 -11.80 -19.29
CA ILE A 148 -14.24 -11.42 -17.99
C ILE A 148 -13.19 -11.52 -16.88
N THR A 149 -12.38 -12.59 -16.89
CA THR A 149 -11.32 -12.80 -15.89
C THR A 149 -10.23 -11.72 -16.01
N LEU A 150 -9.93 -11.23 -17.22
CA LEU A 150 -9.05 -10.08 -17.43
C LEU A 150 -9.64 -8.81 -16.85
N LEU A 151 -10.92 -8.54 -17.09
CA LEU A 151 -11.59 -7.40 -16.49
C LEU A 151 -11.56 -7.48 -14.95
N ASP A 152 -11.85 -8.65 -14.36
CA ASP A 152 -11.76 -8.87 -12.91
C ASP A 152 -10.33 -8.62 -12.40
N SER A 153 -9.30 -9.03 -13.14
CA SER A 153 -7.90 -8.78 -12.78
C SER A 153 -7.59 -7.27 -12.74
N PHE A 154 -8.08 -6.48 -13.71
CA PHE A 154 -7.93 -5.03 -13.67
C PHE A 154 -8.78 -4.36 -12.57
N ASN A 155 -9.92 -4.95 -12.19
CA ASN A 155 -10.67 -4.51 -11.02
C ASN A 155 -9.85 -4.69 -9.73
N GLU A 156 -9.22 -5.85 -9.54
CA GLU A 156 -8.31 -6.10 -8.41
C GLU A 156 -7.09 -5.16 -8.42
N LEU A 157 -6.53 -4.85 -9.61
CA LEU A 157 -5.48 -3.83 -9.76
C LEU A 157 -5.92 -2.48 -9.19
N CYS A 158 -7.15 -2.07 -9.51
CA CYS A 158 -7.72 -0.81 -9.04
C CYS A 158 -7.93 -0.81 -7.51
N ILE A 159 -8.34 -1.95 -6.91
CA ILE A 159 -8.45 -2.09 -5.46
C ILE A 159 -7.06 -1.94 -4.80
N ILE A 160 -6.05 -2.65 -5.28
CA ILE A 160 -4.68 -2.54 -4.76
C ILE A 160 -4.15 -1.11 -4.91
N ASN A 161 -4.34 -0.49 -6.08
CA ASN A 161 -3.90 0.87 -6.34
C ASN A 161 -4.60 1.92 -5.48
N SER A 162 -5.76 1.60 -4.88
CA SER A 162 -6.48 2.54 -4.02
C SER A 162 -5.76 2.82 -2.69
N SER A 163 -4.84 1.94 -2.29
CA SER A 163 -4.02 2.06 -1.07
C SER A 163 -2.85 3.06 -1.19
N ASP A 164 -2.39 3.34 -2.42
CA ASP A 164 -1.23 4.21 -2.66
C ASP A 164 -1.64 5.49 -3.41
N ILE A 165 -1.21 6.64 -2.91
CA ILE A 165 -1.62 7.96 -3.42
C ILE A 165 -1.16 8.19 -4.87
N LYS A 166 0.02 7.70 -5.26
CA LYS A 166 0.51 7.85 -6.63
C LYS A 166 -0.26 6.94 -7.57
N ARG A 167 -0.44 5.67 -7.21
CA ARG A 167 -1.13 4.67 -8.06
C ARG A 167 -2.62 4.93 -8.21
N LYS A 168 -3.26 5.49 -7.17
CA LYS A 168 -4.67 5.87 -7.15
C LYS A 168 -5.07 6.77 -8.33
N LYS A 169 -4.15 7.64 -8.79
CA LYS A 169 -4.35 8.55 -9.93
C LYS A 169 -4.60 7.81 -11.25
N ASN A 170 -4.13 6.57 -11.39
CA ASN A 170 -4.31 5.78 -12.61
C ASN A 170 -5.67 5.09 -12.70
N ILE A 171 -6.38 4.90 -11.57
CA ILE A 171 -7.57 4.06 -11.52
C ILE A 171 -8.64 4.54 -12.50
N LYS A 172 -8.89 5.84 -12.55
CA LYS A 172 -9.88 6.43 -13.47
C LYS A 172 -9.60 6.04 -14.94
N LYS A 173 -8.33 6.12 -15.35
CA LYS A 173 -7.92 5.79 -16.71
C LYS A 173 -8.06 4.30 -17.02
N ILE A 174 -7.78 3.43 -16.06
CA ILE A 174 -7.98 1.97 -16.20
C ILE A 174 -9.48 1.68 -16.37
N ILE A 175 -10.34 2.31 -15.56
CA ILE A 175 -11.80 2.16 -15.63
C ILE A 175 -12.35 2.65 -16.97
N GLU A 176 -11.86 3.77 -17.49
CA GLU A 176 -12.24 4.29 -18.80
C GLU A 176 -11.92 3.28 -19.91
N LEU A 177 -10.73 2.68 -19.89
CA LEU A 177 -10.32 1.66 -20.87
C LEU A 177 -11.14 0.37 -20.77
N MET A 178 -11.44 -0.10 -19.54
CA MET A 178 -12.33 -1.24 -19.33
C MET A 178 -13.74 -0.95 -19.87
N THR A 179 -14.27 0.24 -19.58
CA THR A 179 -15.60 0.66 -20.02
C THR A 179 -15.68 0.77 -21.53
N GLU A 180 -14.65 1.33 -22.17
CA GLU A 180 -14.53 1.40 -23.63
C GLU A 180 -14.56 0.00 -24.24
N SER A 181 -13.72 -0.91 -23.73
CA SER A 181 -13.65 -2.29 -24.22
C SER A 181 -14.97 -3.04 -24.09
N ILE A 182 -15.65 -2.91 -22.94
CA ILE A 182 -16.96 -3.52 -22.70
C ILE A 182 -17.99 -3.01 -23.71
N ASN A 183 -18.03 -1.68 -23.93
CA ASN A 183 -18.96 -1.08 -24.87
C ASN A 183 -18.67 -1.55 -26.30
N LEU A 184 -17.40 -1.61 -26.70
CA LEU A 184 -17.00 -2.11 -28.01
C LEU A 184 -17.50 -3.53 -28.26
N ILE A 185 -17.33 -4.44 -27.30
CA ILE A 185 -17.84 -5.81 -27.43
C ILE A 185 -19.37 -5.83 -27.52
N LYS A 186 -20.07 -5.07 -26.68
CA LYS A 186 -21.54 -4.96 -26.70
C LYS A 186 -22.08 -4.47 -28.06
N PHE A 187 -21.37 -3.55 -28.72
CA PHE A 187 -21.81 -2.98 -29.99
C PHE A 187 -21.31 -3.73 -31.23
N SER A 188 -20.16 -4.41 -31.14
CA SER A 188 -19.56 -5.11 -32.28
C SER A 188 -20.01 -6.57 -32.43
N ILE A 189 -20.47 -7.20 -31.34
CA ILE A 189 -20.88 -8.60 -31.31
C ILE A 189 -22.35 -8.67 -30.88
N LEU A 190 -23.17 -9.42 -31.64
CA LEU A 190 -24.56 -9.68 -31.28
C LEU A 190 -24.63 -10.72 -30.15
N LEU A 191 -24.31 -10.29 -28.94
CA LEU A 191 -24.29 -11.11 -27.74
C LEU A 191 -25.71 -11.54 -27.32
N LYS A 192 -25.80 -12.72 -26.70
CA LYS A 192 -27.01 -13.16 -25.99
C LYS A 192 -27.23 -12.28 -24.75
N GLU A 193 -28.47 -12.16 -24.32
CA GLU A 193 -28.90 -11.35 -23.17
C GLU A 193 -28.07 -11.61 -21.91
N GLU A 194 -27.86 -12.87 -21.54
CA GLU A 194 -27.02 -13.28 -20.41
C GLU A 194 -25.60 -12.67 -20.43
N LYS A 195 -24.96 -12.57 -21.60
CA LYS A 195 -23.62 -11.98 -21.73
C LYS A 195 -23.65 -10.46 -21.65
N ILE A 196 -24.70 -9.84 -22.19
CA ILE A 196 -24.93 -8.40 -22.07
C ILE A 196 -25.14 -8.04 -20.60
N GLU A 197 -25.96 -8.81 -19.88
CA GLU A 197 -26.18 -8.67 -18.44
C GLU A 197 -24.87 -8.82 -17.66
N LYS A 198 -24.06 -9.85 -17.95
CA LYS A 198 -22.75 -10.04 -17.30
C LYS A 198 -21.82 -8.84 -17.49
N LEU A 199 -21.78 -8.27 -18.69
CA LEU A 199 -20.99 -7.06 -18.98
C LEU A 199 -21.57 -5.79 -18.35
N SER A 200 -22.91 -5.65 -18.30
CA SER A 200 -23.59 -4.54 -17.62
C SER A 200 -23.38 -4.59 -16.11
N SER A 201 -23.51 -5.77 -15.51
CA SER A 201 -23.20 -6.01 -14.10
C SER A 201 -21.74 -5.69 -13.81
N PHE A 202 -20.81 -6.04 -14.72
CA PHE A 202 -19.42 -5.63 -14.60
C PHE A 202 -19.25 -4.11 -14.53
N GLN A 203 -19.87 -3.36 -15.46
CA GLN A 203 -19.84 -1.89 -15.43
C GLN A 203 -20.48 -1.33 -14.16
N GLY A 204 -21.57 -1.94 -13.69
CA GLY A 204 -22.19 -1.62 -12.40
C GLY A 204 -21.22 -1.77 -11.22
N ARG A 205 -20.45 -2.86 -11.18
CA ARG A 205 -19.41 -3.08 -10.15
C ARG A 205 -18.33 -2.00 -10.18
N LEU A 206 -17.89 -1.57 -11.37
CA LEU A 206 -16.91 -0.48 -11.49
C LEU A 206 -17.45 0.83 -10.91
N LEU A 207 -18.70 1.19 -11.22
CA LEU A 207 -19.35 2.37 -10.65
C LEU A 207 -19.47 2.25 -9.13
N LEU A 208 -19.94 1.09 -8.65
CA LEU A 208 -20.17 0.85 -7.23
C LEU A 208 -18.88 0.96 -6.42
N LEU A 209 -17.77 0.42 -6.92
CA LEU A 209 -16.50 0.39 -6.20
C LEU A 209 -15.70 1.70 -6.31
N PHE A 210 -15.80 2.41 -7.43
CA PHE A 210 -14.80 3.40 -7.78
C PHE A 210 -15.30 4.82 -8.02
N SER A 211 -16.61 5.08 -7.93
CA SER A 211 -17.16 6.44 -8.11
C SER A 211 -16.64 7.43 -7.05
N ASN A 212 -16.33 6.97 -5.84
CA ASN A 212 -15.84 7.80 -4.72
C ASN A 212 -14.30 7.72 -4.51
N ILE A 213 -13.52 7.40 -5.55
CA ILE A 213 -12.05 7.32 -5.40
C ILE A 213 -11.45 8.71 -5.17
N ASN A 214 -11.84 9.71 -5.97
CA ASN A 214 -11.11 10.96 -6.01
C ASN A 214 -11.36 11.80 -4.76
N TYR A 215 -10.30 12.45 -4.26
CA TYR A 215 -10.45 13.42 -3.18
C TYR A 215 -11.24 14.64 -3.67
N ILE A 216 -12.31 14.97 -2.94
CA ILE A 216 -13.13 16.14 -3.21
C ILE A 216 -12.63 17.31 -2.36
N SER A 217 -11.82 18.20 -2.93
CA SER A 217 -11.39 19.41 -2.23
C SER A 217 -12.58 20.32 -1.90
N THR A 218 -12.55 20.93 -0.72
CA THR A 218 -13.46 22.00 -0.28
C THR A 218 -12.91 23.40 -0.57
N LYS A 219 -11.64 23.50 -0.99
CA LYS A 219 -10.98 24.78 -1.27
C LYS A 219 -11.70 25.51 -2.39
N ASP A 220 -11.97 26.79 -2.16
CA ASP A 220 -12.65 27.70 -3.10
C ASP A 220 -14.06 27.23 -3.53
N LYS A 221 -14.67 26.28 -2.80
CA LYS A 221 -16.03 25.79 -3.07
C LYS A 221 -17.03 26.28 -2.04
N ASN A 222 -18.23 26.59 -2.52
CA ASN A 222 -19.36 26.87 -1.64
C ASN A 222 -20.06 25.57 -1.19
N ARG A 223 -20.94 25.73 -0.22
CA ARG A 223 -21.73 24.63 0.37
C ARG A 223 -22.51 23.82 -0.67
N SER A 224 -23.22 24.51 -1.56
CA SER A 224 -24.07 23.89 -2.58
C SER A 224 -23.28 23.08 -3.60
N GLU A 225 -22.10 23.55 -4.00
CA GLU A 225 -21.19 22.83 -4.90
C GLU A 225 -20.68 21.52 -4.29
N ILE A 226 -20.38 21.53 -2.98
CA ILE A 226 -19.97 20.32 -2.25
C ILE A 226 -21.13 19.31 -2.24
N ILE A 227 -22.33 19.75 -1.82
CA ILE A 227 -23.52 18.88 -1.78
C ILE A 227 -23.83 18.31 -3.16
N TYR A 228 -23.81 19.13 -4.22
CA TYR A 228 -24.03 18.69 -5.59
C TYR A 228 -23.00 17.63 -6.03
N THR A 229 -21.73 17.84 -5.73
CA THR A 229 -20.66 16.88 -6.08
C THR A 229 -20.88 15.53 -5.40
N TYR A 230 -21.21 15.54 -4.10
CA TYR A 230 -21.48 14.32 -3.34
C TYR A 230 -22.77 13.64 -3.79
N LYS A 231 -23.82 14.39 -4.12
CA LYS A 231 -25.06 13.85 -4.70
C LYS A 231 -24.81 13.17 -6.05
N PHE A 232 -24.01 13.79 -6.91
CA PHE A 232 -23.67 13.20 -8.21
C PHE A 232 -22.98 11.84 -8.05
N ILE A 233 -21.99 11.75 -7.17
CA ILE A 233 -21.29 10.49 -6.87
C ILE A 233 -22.25 9.47 -6.23
N PHE A 234 -23.15 9.94 -5.34
CA PHE A 234 -24.14 9.06 -4.72
C PHE A 234 -25.05 8.43 -5.78
N ASN A 235 -25.56 9.21 -6.74
CA ASN A 235 -26.36 8.69 -7.84
C ASN A 235 -25.59 7.67 -8.69
N GLN A 236 -24.29 7.89 -8.94
CA GLN A 236 -23.47 6.90 -9.65
C GLN A 236 -23.35 5.57 -8.90
N LEU A 237 -23.30 5.59 -7.56
CA LEU A 237 -23.32 4.37 -6.75
C LEU A 237 -24.66 3.64 -6.87
N ILE A 238 -25.77 4.38 -6.85
CA ILE A 238 -27.12 3.83 -7.04
C ILE A 238 -27.26 3.21 -8.44
N ASP A 239 -26.88 3.95 -9.49
CA ASP A 239 -26.90 3.46 -10.87
C ASP A 239 -26.04 2.19 -11.02
N GLY A 240 -24.86 2.19 -10.39
CA GLY A 240 -23.98 1.03 -10.35
C GLY A 240 -24.64 -0.19 -9.71
N TYR A 241 -25.32 0.01 -8.57
CA TYR A 241 -26.05 -1.06 -7.90
C TYR A 241 -27.25 -1.56 -8.70
N TYR A 242 -28.01 -0.66 -9.30
CA TYR A 242 -29.15 -0.99 -10.16
C TYR A 242 -28.73 -1.89 -11.32
N LEU A 243 -27.58 -1.62 -11.97
CA LEU A 243 -27.02 -2.47 -13.03
C LEU A 243 -26.61 -3.87 -12.56
N ILE A 244 -26.37 -4.06 -11.26
CA ILE A 244 -25.97 -5.35 -10.68
C ILE A 244 -27.18 -6.16 -10.22
N ALA A 245 -28.10 -5.51 -9.50
CA ALA A 245 -29.08 -6.19 -8.66
C ALA A 245 -30.55 -5.78 -8.93
N GLY A 246 -30.78 -4.79 -9.80
CA GLY A 246 -32.10 -4.21 -10.06
C GLY A 246 -32.53 -3.20 -8.98
N ASP A 247 -33.81 -2.80 -9.02
CA ASP A 247 -34.41 -1.85 -8.06
C ASP A 247 -34.75 -2.57 -6.73
N ASP A 248 -34.56 -1.88 -5.61
CA ASP A 248 -35.00 -2.27 -4.26
C ASP A 248 -34.64 -3.69 -3.78
N ASN A 249 -33.55 -4.27 -4.28
CA ASN A 249 -33.12 -5.63 -3.93
C ASN A 249 -32.20 -5.67 -2.70
N PHE A 250 -32.73 -5.50 -1.50
CA PHE A 250 -31.93 -5.49 -0.25
C PHE A 250 -31.27 -6.83 0.11
N ASP A 251 -31.69 -7.93 -0.51
CA ASP A 251 -31.18 -9.28 -0.23
C ASP A 251 -30.01 -9.66 -1.16
N SER A 252 -29.64 -8.77 -2.09
CA SER A 252 -28.46 -8.94 -2.95
C SER A 252 -27.17 -9.06 -2.14
N PRO A 253 -26.24 -9.96 -2.51
CA PRO A 253 -24.93 -10.05 -1.87
C PRO A 253 -24.08 -8.77 -2.06
N HIS A 254 -24.46 -7.89 -2.98
CA HIS A 254 -23.79 -6.61 -3.23
C HIS A 254 -24.36 -5.45 -2.41
N PHE A 255 -25.49 -5.65 -1.70
CA PHE A 255 -26.11 -4.61 -0.88
C PHE A 255 -25.17 -4.09 0.23
N PRO A 256 -24.42 -4.94 0.96
CA PRO A 256 -23.45 -4.44 1.96
C PRO A 256 -22.37 -3.54 1.35
N THR A 257 -21.92 -3.81 0.12
CA THR A 257 -20.96 -2.96 -0.59
C THR A 257 -21.55 -1.60 -0.91
N LEU A 258 -22.81 -1.55 -1.40
CA LEU A 258 -23.53 -0.30 -1.60
C LEU A 258 -23.64 0.47 -0.29
N LEU A 259 -24.17 -0.17 0.74
CA LEU A 259 -24.42 0.47 2.03
C LEU A 259 -23.13 1.03 2.64
N SER A 260 -22.02 0.29 2.55
CA SER A 260 -20.70 0.75 3.01
C SER A 260 -20.23 2.00 2.23
N ASN A 261 -20.28 1.96 0.90
CA ASN A 261 -19.81 3.06 0.06
C ASN A 261 -20.67 4.33 0.22
N VAL A 262 -21.99 4.17 0.29
CA VAL A 262 -22.94 5.27 0.54
C VAL A 262 -22.74 5.84 1.94
N THR A 263 -22.65 5.00 2.96
CA THR A 263 -22.43 5.43 4.35
C THR A 263 -21.15 6.26 4.45
N ASN A 264 -20.03 5.77 3.91
CA ASN A 264 -18.76 6.49 3.90
C ASN A 264 -18.84 7.80 3.11
N LEU A 265 -19.46 7.79 1.92
CA LEU A 265 -19.62 8.98 1.08
C LEU A 265 -20.40 10.09 1.83
N LEU A 266 -21.54 9.75 2.41
CA LEU A 266 -22.43 10.71 3.07
C LEU A 266 -21.85 11.17 4.42
N LEU A 267 -21.20 10.30 5.19
CA LEU A 267 -20.49 10.70 6.41
C LEU A 267 -19.31 11.64 6.09
N LEU A 268 -18.57 11.39 5.01
CA LEU A 268 -17.51 12.31 4.53
C LEU A 268 -18.07 13.66 4.10
N MET A 269 -19.20 13.68 3.40
CA MET A 269 -19.90 14.91 3.03
C MET A 269 -20.25 15.72 4.29
N ILE A 270 -20.94 15.09 5.25
CA ILE A 270 -21.33 15.73 6.51
C ILE A 270 -20.09 16.27 7.22
N LYS A 271 -19.03 15.47 7.33
CA LYS A 271 -17.76 15.89 7.96
C LYS A 271 -17.14 17.13 7.30
N LYS A 272 -17.14 17.20 5.96
CA LYS A 272 -16.63 18.38 5.23
C LYS A 272 -17.55 19.58 5.35
N LEU A 273 -18.86 19.36 5.50
CA LEU A 273 -19.83 20.43 5.68
C LEU A 273 -19.78 21.06 7.08
N GLN A 274 -19.16 20.39 8.08
CA GLN A 274 -18.99 20.94 9.44
C GLN A 274 -18.22 22.27 9.50
N GLN A 275 -17.46 22.63 8.47
CA GLN A 275 -16.78 23.92 8.39
C GLN A 275 -17.74 25.08 8.06
N TYR A 276 -18.95 24.78 7.60
CA TYR A 276 -20.03 25.74 7.35
C TYR A 276 -21.03 25.71 8.52
N SER A 277 -21.86 26.75 8.66
CA SER A 277 -22.91 26.81 9.68
C SER A 277 -23.89 25.63 9.57
N ASP A 278 -24.38 25.11 10.70
CA ASP A 278 -25.28 23.93 10.80
C ASP A 278 -26.63 24.03 10.05
N ASP A 279 -26.96 25.19 9.49
CA ASP A 279 -28.20 25.44 8.74
C ASP A 279 -28.10 24.95 7.27
N TYR A 280 -27.91 23.65 7.09
CA TYR A 280 -27.86 23.00 5.77
C TYR A 280 -28.68 21.71 5.66
N PHE A 281 -29.46 21.39 6.69
CA PHE A 281 -30.30 20.18 6.66
C PHE A 281 -31.26 20.17 5.47
N ASN A 282 -31.88 21.33 5.16
CA ASN A 282 -32.79 21.46 4.02
C ASN A 282 -32.12 21.19 2.67
N ASP A 283 -30.82 21.45 2.55
CA ASP A 283 -30.07 21.18 1.31
C ASP A 283 -29.83 19.67 1.11
N LEU A 284 -30.08 18.83 2.14
CA LEU A 284 -29.88 17.38 2.10
C LEU A 284 -31.15 16.60 1.79
N ILE A 285 -32.32 17.25 1.66
CA ILE A 285 -33.62 16.56 1.49
C ILE A 285 -33.59 15.59 0.31
N GLU A 286 -33.11 16.02 -0.86
CA GLU A 286 -33.04 15.16 -2.06
C GLU A 286 -32.08 13.98 -1.87
N ILE A 287 -31.01 14.14 -1.09
CA ILE A 287 -30.08 13.05 -0.75
C ILE A 287 -30.76 12.06 0.20
N ILE A 288 -31.50 12.56 1.19
CA ILE A 288 -32.23 11.77 2.17
C ILE A 288 -33.34 10.95 1.47
N GLU A 289 -34.05 11.52 0.52
CA GLU A 289 -35.07 10.82 -0.27
C GLU A 289 -34.47 9.62 -1.03
N VAL A 290 -33.35 9.83 -1.72
CA VAL A 290 -32.64 8.76 -2.44
C VAL A 290 -32.09 7.72 -1.45
N TYR A 291 -31.53 8.15 -0.33
CA TYR A 291 -31.04 7.25 0.72
C TYR A 291 -32.16 6.38 1.31
N ASN A 292 -33.31 6.96 1.62
CA ASN A 292 -34.45 6.22 2.14
C ASN A 292 -34.94 5.18 1.14
N LYS A 293 -35.02 5.54 -0.16
CA LYS A 293 -35.44 4.59 -1.20
C LYS A 293 -34.48 3.40 -1.31
N TYR A 294 -33.18 3.67 -1.43
CA TYR A 294 -32.21 2.66 -1.87
C TYR A 294 -31.39 2.00 -0.76
N CYS A 295 -31.34 2.61 0.43
CA CYS A 295 -30.46 2.15 1.52
C CYS A 295 -31.23 1.77 2.79
N GLN A 296 -32.51 2.10 2.90
CA GLN A 296 -33.34 1.78 4.06
C GLN A 296 -34.48 0.83 3.68
N LYS A 297 -34.71 -0.20 4.50
CA LYS A 297 -35.87 -1.10 4.35
C LYS A 297 -37.19 -0.41 4.71
N GLU A 298 -37.13 0.58 5.59
CA GLU A 298 -38.27 1.36 6.06
C GLU A 298 -37.92 2.84 5.93
N ASN A 299 -38.83 3.64 5.36
CA ASN A 299 -38.64 5.08 5.25
C ASN A 299 -38.55 5.70 6.64
N LYS A 300 -37.47 6.46 6.87
CA LYS A 300 -37.25 7.22 8.10
C LYS A 300 -37.33 8.70 7.81
N GLU A 301 -38.03 9.42 8.66
CA GLU A 301 -37.98 10.88 8.67
C GLU A 301 -36.82 11.34 9.54
N TYR A 302 -36.06 12.32 9.04
CA TYR A 302 -35.00 12.97 9.80
C TYR A 302 -35.37 14.43 10.02
N THR A 303 -35.05 14.95 11.20
CA THR A 303 -35.33 16.34 11.57
C THR A 303 -34.06 17.19 11.66
N SER A 304 -32.89 16.56 11.62
CA SER A 304 -31.60 17.24 11.73
C SER A 304 -30.46 16.44 11.08
N VAL A 305 -29.37 17.15 10.74
CA VAL A 305 -28.13 16.52 10.25
C VAL A 305 -27.57 15.52 11.27
N LEU A 306 -27.72 15.82 12.57
CA LEU A 306 -27.23 14.95 13.64
C LEU A 306 -27.99 13.61 13.67
N GLU A 307 -29.30 13.65 13.50
CA GLU A 307 -30.13 12.45 13.44
C GLU A 307 -29.76 11.58 12.23
N PHE A 308 -29.65 12.21 11.06
CA PHE A 308 -29.21 11.53 9.84
C PHE A 308 -27.81 10.92 9.99
N LYS A 309 -26.86 11.66 10.58
CA LYS A 309 -25.52 11.16 10.88
C LYS A 309 -25.53 9.93 11.79
N LYS A 310 -26.38 9.92 12.83
CA LYS A 310 -26.50 8.78 13.75
C LYS A 310 -27.02 7.53 13.04
N ASP A 311 -27.99 7.69 12.13
CA ASP A 311 -28.50 6.57 11.34
C ASP A 311 -27.43 6.01 10.39
N LEU A 312 -26.69 6.87 9.71
CA LEU A 312 -25.55 6.45 8.87
C LEU A 312 -24.50 5.68 9.69
N LEU A 313 -24.16 6.14 10.90
CA LEU A 313 -23.24 5.42 11.78
C LEU A 313 -23.78 4.06 12.22
N GLN A 314 -25.10 3.91 12.36
CA GLN A 314 -25.74 2.65 12.70
C GLN A 314 -25.59 1.60 11.58
N ASN A 315 -25.45 2.02 10.32
CA ASN A 315 -25.13 1.09 9.22
C ASN A 315 -23.81 0.35 9.46
N LEU A 316 -22.85 0.95 10.17
CA LEU A 316 -21.58 0.28 10.49
C LEU A 316 -21.79 -0.96 11.39
N VAL A 317 -22.83 -0.97 12.23
CA VAL A 317 -23.21 -2.14 13.03
C VAL A 317 -23.74 -3.25 12.13
N TYR A 318 -24.64 -2.90 11.21
CA TYR A 318 -25.16 -3.85 10.23
C TYR A 318 -24.06 -4.42 9.33
N LEU A 319 -23.12 -3.58 8.89
CA LEU A 319 -22.00 -3.99 8.05
C LEU A 319 -20.99 -4.88 8.78
N TYR A 320 -20.85 -4.70 10.09
CA TYR A 320 -20.00 -5.55 10.92
C TYR A 320 -20.64 -6.92 11.16
N ASP A 321 -21.92 -6.95 11.57
CA ASP A 321 -22.72 -8.17 11.67
C ASP A 321 -24.22 -7.79 11.62
N PRO A 322 -24.96 -8.20 10.57
CA PRO A 322 -26.39 -7.91 10.41
C PRO A 322 -27.27 -8.37 11.57
N ASN A 323 -26.81 -9.32 12.38
CA ASN A 323 -27.58 -9.88 13.50
C ASN A 323 -27.42 -9.08 14.80
N LEU A 324 -26.45 -8.15 14.88
CA LEU A 324 -26.23 -7.36 16.08
C LEU A 324 -27.28 -6.27 16.25
N LYS A 325 -27.96 -6.32 17.39
CA LYS A 325 -28.92 -5.30 17.82
C LYS A 325 -28.31 -4.48 18.95
N MET A 326 -27.42 -3.57 18.59
CA MET A 326 -26.72 -2.68 19.51
C MET A 326 -26.46 -1.32 18.87
N SER A 327 -26.09 -0.33 19.67
CA SER A 327 -25.66 0.96 19.12
C SER A 327 -24.25 0.88 18.53
N TYR A 328 -23.93 1.78 17.61
CA TYR A 328 -22.56 1.90 17.08
C TYR A 328 -21.51 2.25 18.17
N THR A 329 -21.92 2.86 19.29
CA THR A 329 -21.03 3.10 20.43
C THR A 329 -20.70 1.82 21.19
N ASP A 330 -21.67 0.92 21.37
CA ASP A 330 -21.44 -0.38 22.02
C ASP A 330 -20.54 -1.28 21.16
N LEU A 331 -20.68 -1.20 19.83
CA LEU A 331 -19.81 -1.93 18.90
C LEU A 331 -18.34 -1.53 19.07
N LEU A 332 -18.05 -0.23 19.23
CA LEU A 332 -16.70 0.25 19.49
C LEU A 332 -16.13 -0.40 20.75
N GLU A 333 -16.89 -0.44 21.85
CA GLU A 333 -16.45 -1.06 23.10
C GLU A 333 -16.22 -2.56 22.96
N ILE A 334 -17.09 -3.27 22.23
CA ILE A 334 -16.93 -4.72 21.98
C ILE A 334 -15.64 -5.00 21.23
N ILE A 335 -15.38 -4.26 20.14
CA ILE A 335 -14.14 -4.44 19.38
C ILE A 335 -12.92 -4.09 20.24
N LEU A 336 -12.98 -3.01 21.01
CA LEU A 336 -11.91 -2.61 21.93
C LEU A 336 -11.66 -3.63 23.04
N ASN A 337 -12.62 -4.48 23.40
CA ASN A 337 -12.45 -5.52 24.41
C ASN A 337 -11.94 -6.86 23.85
N LYS A 338 -11.87 -7.04 22.53
CA LYS A 338 -11.33 -8.26 21.93
C LYS A 338 -9.84 -8.44 22.22
N PRO A 339 -9.36 -9.66 22.55
CA PRO A 339 -7.94 -9.89 22.81
C PRO A 339 -7.08 -9.73 21.55
N ILE A 340 -7.63 -10.10 20.39
CA ILE A 340 -6.98 -10.04 19.08
C ILE A 340 -7.94 -9.33 18.12
N LEU A 341 -7.41 -8.39 17.35
CA LEU A 341 -8.16 -7.67 16.31
C LEU A 341 -8.04 -8.42 14.98
N LEU A 342 -9.19 -8.72 14.37
CA LEU A 342 -9.28 -9.23 13.00
C LEU A 342 -9.19 -8.06 12.00
N HIS A 343 -8.91 -8.35 10.74
CA HIS A 343 -8.85 -7.30 9.71
C HIS A 343 -10.19 -6.56 9.53
N SER A 344 -11.30 -7.29 9.60
CA SER A 344 -12.65 -6.69 9.59
C SER A 344 -12.86 -5.72 10.76
N ASP A 345 -12.30 -6.02 11.94
CA ASP A 345 -12.33 -5.13 13.10
C ASP A 345 -11.61 -3.82 12.80
N ILE A 346 -10.42 -3.87 12.18
CA ILE A 346 -9.61 -2.69 11.88
C ILE A 346 -10.31 -1.77 10.87
N ILE A 347 -10.97 -2.34 9.84
CA ILE A 347 -11.71 -1.56 8.84
C ILE A 347 -12.90 -0.84 9.49
N ILE A 348 -13.66 -1.52 10.34
CA ILE A 348 -14.80 -0.90 11.04
C ILE A 348 -14.32 0.14 12.07
N LEU A 349 -13.23 -0.14 12.79
CA LEU A 349 -12.62 0.82 13.70
C LEU A 349 -12.16 2.09 12.99
N HIS A 350 -11.56 1.96 11.79
CA HIS A 350 -11.17 3.09 10.96
C HIS A 350 -12.37 4.03 10.73
N GLU A 351 -13.49 3.51 10.23
CA GLU A 351 -14.68 4.33 9.95
C GLU A 351 -15.28 4.93 11.22
N LEU A 352 -15.43 4.12 12.29
CA LEU A 352 -15.96 4.60 13.57
C LEU A 352 -15.12 5.75 14.13
N ILE A 353 -13.79 5.59 14.19
CA ILE A 353 -12.89 6.62 14.72
C ILE A 353 -12.91 7.88 13.84
N LEU A 354 -12.94 7.71 12.52
CA LEU A 354 -12.95 8.81 11.56
C LEU A 354 -14.18 9.72 11.71
N PHE A 355 -15.35 9.14 11.99
CA PHE A 355 -16.63 9.88 11.97
C PHE A 355 -17.21 10.20 13.35
N LEU A 356 -16.86 9.44 14.39
CA LEU A 356 -17.35 9.69 15.74
C LEU A 356 -16.66 10.88 16.40
N ASN A 357 -15.40 11.18 16.07
CA ASN A 357 -14.55 12.15 16.82
C ASN A 357 -14.51 11.88 18.35
N ALA A 358 -15.07 10.77 18.84
CA ALA A 358 -15.44 10.55 20.23
C ALA A 358 -14.60 9.48 20.95
N ILE A 359 -13.61 8.87 20.30
CA ILE A 359 -12.68 7.98 21.01
C ILE A 359 -11.99 8.79 22.11
N ASN A 360 -12.16 8.38 23.36
CA ASN A 360 -11.52 9.05 24.49
C ASN A 360 -10.04 8.62 24.57
N LYS A 361 -9.25 9.36 25.35
CA LYS A 361 -7.81 9.10 25.50
C LYS A 361 -7.52 7.63 25.88
N ASP A 362 -8.20 7.09 26.90
CA ASP A 362 -7.90 5.74 27.39
C ASP A 362 -8.20 4.66 26.34
N GLN A 363 -9.34 4.76 25.65
CA GLN A 363 -9.70 3.89 24.53
C GLN A 363 -8.68 3.97 23.39
N ALA A 364 -8.24 5.18 23.05
CA ALA A 364 -7.22 5.42 22.04
C ALA A 364 -5.88 4.76 22.41
N LEU A 365 -5.44 4.88 23.65
CA LEU A 365 -4.18 4.29 24.12
C LEU A 365 -4.23 2.76 24.16
N ILE A 366 -5.36 2.17 24.58
CA ILE A 366 -5.59 0.71 24.53
C ILE A 366 -5.49 0.22 23.08
N LEU A 367 -6.09 0.94 22.14
CA LEU A 367 -6.07 0.55 20.74
C LEU A 367 -4.66 0.67 20.14
N LEU A 368 -3.91 1.73 20.45
CA LEU A 368 -2.52 1.87 20.01
C LEU A 368 -1.65 0.72 20.50
N ASP A 369 -1.76 0.34 21.78
CA ASP A 369 -1.01 -0.79 22.34
C ASP A 369 -1.31 -2.10 21.59
N LYS A 370 -2.58 -2.36 21.25
CA LYS A 370 -2.97 -3.54 20.47
C LYS A 370 -2.38 -3.52 19.06
N LEU A 371 -2.46 -2.40 18.37
CA LEU A 371 -1.97 -2.28 17.00
C LEU A 371 -0.43 -2.40 16.95
N LEU A 372 0.29 -1.79 17.90
CA LEU A 372 1.75 -1.77 17.91
C LEU A 372 2.39 -3.09 18.36
N ARG A 373 1.67 -3.95 19.09
CA ARG A 373 2.14 -5.31 19.46
C ARG A 373 2.18 -6.28 18.28
N VAL A 374 1.37 -6.05 17.25
CA VAL A 374 1.31 -6.90 16.07
C VAL A 374 2.40 -6.46 15.10
N LYS A 375 3.20 -7.41 14.58
CA LYS A 375 4.17 -7.16 13.51
C LYS A 375 3.49 -6.63 12.23
N ARG A 376 4.27 -6.12 11.28
CA ARG A 376 3.75 -5.72 9.96
C ARG A 376 2.96 -6.85 9.31
N VAL A 377 1.78 -6.50 8.80
CA VAL A 377 0.97 -7.43 8.00
C VAL A 377 1.58 -7.52 6.61
N LYS A 378 1.87 -8.73 6.12
CA LYS A 378 2.48 -8.91 4.78
C LYS A 378 1.59 -8.40 3.65
N ASN A 379 0.28 -8.51 3.82
CA ASN A 379 -0.71 -7.93 2.93
C ASN A 379 -0.80 -6.40 3.15
N ASP A 380 -0.25 -5.64 2.20
CA ASP A 380 -0.13 -4.18 2.27
C ASP A 380 -1.49 -3.46 2.39
N TYR A 381 -2.59 -4.03 1.87
CA TYR A 381 -3.92 -3.45 2.02
C TYR A 381 -4.34 -3.41 3.50
N TYR A 382 -4.12 -4.49 4.25
CA TYR A 382 -4.45 -4.53 5.68
C TYR A 382 -3.48 -3.71 6.53
N GLU A 383 -2.21 -3.69 6.16
CA GLU A 383 -1.22 -2.83 6.82
C GLU A 383 -1.58 -1.34 6.64
N ASP A 384 -2.04 -0.92 5.46
CA ASP A 384 -2.49 0.44 5.22
C ASP A 384 -3.65 0.85 6.15
N TYR A 385 -4.64 -0.03 6.37
CA TYR A 385 -5.73 0.23 7.33
C TYR A 385 -5.21 0.38 8.76
N LYS A 386 -4.27 -0.47 9.19
CA LYS A 386 -3.62 -0.35 10.50
C LYS A 386 -2.94 1.01 10.66
N LEU A 387 -2.15 1.43 9.66
CA LEU A 387 -1.47 2.73 9.65
C LEU A 387 -2.45 3.90 9.68
N LYS A 388 -3.56 3.81 8.93
CA LYS A 388 -4.64 4.82 8.95
C LYS A 388 -5.27 4.95 10.33
N VAL A 389 -5.54 3.85 11.02
CA VAL A 389 -6.09 3.89 12.38
C VAL A 389 -5.11 4.55 13.35
N ILE A 390 -3.80 4.24 13.27
CA ILE A 390 -2.76 4.89 14.08
C ILE A 390 -2.75 6.41 13.83
N ASP A 391 -2.72 6.83 12.56
CA ASP A 391 -2.74 8.24 12.17
C ASP A 391 -4.00 8.97 12.66
N LEU A 392 -5.17 8.32 12.57
CA LEU A 392 -6.44 8.88 13.06
C LEU A 392 -6.45 9.07 14.57
N ILE A 393 -5.93 8.11 15.33
CA ILE A 393 -5.81 8.21 16.78
C ILE A 393 -4.89 9.38 17.15
N LEU A 394 -3.71 9.47 16.53
CA LEU A 394 -2.77 10.57 16.78
C LEU A 394 -3.42 11.93 16.48
N ASN A 395 -4.02 12.08 15.30
CA ASN A 395 -4.70 13.32 14.92
C ASN A 395 -5.84 13.67 15.88
N SER A 396 -6.61 12.68 16.36
CA SER A 396 -7.66 12.89 17.36
C SER A 396 -7.08 13.47 18.67
N LEU A 397 -6.02 12.86 19.21
CA LEU A 397 -5.36 13.30 20.44
C LEU A 397 -4.75 14.70 20.30
N ILE A 398 -4.14 14.99 19.14
CA ILE A 398 -3.56 16.30 18.82
C ILE A 398 -4.64 17.39 18.77
N LYS A 399 -5.75 17.12 18.07
CA LYS A 399 -6.88 18.05 17.94
C LYS A 399 -7.56 18.35 19.27
N LYS A 400 -7.69 17.32 20.13
CA LYS A 400 -8.25 17.47 21.50
C LYS A 400 -7.29 18.10 22.51
N ARG A 401 -6.02 18.33 22.14
CA ARG A 401 -4.95 18.81 23.03
C ARG A 401 -4.69 17.86 24.22
N GLU A 402 -4.98 16.57 24.08
CA GLU A 402 -4.80 15.54 25.12
C GLU A 402 -3.36 14.99 25.12
N LEU A 403 -2.34 15.86 25.11
CA LEU A 403 -0.96 15.50 24.75
C LEU A 403 -0.14 14.78 25.85
N ASN A 404 -0.63 14.80 27.08
CA ASN A 404 0.07 14.24 28.25
C ASN A 404 0.10 12.70 28.20
N ASP A 405 1.16 12.07 28.70
CA ASP A 405 1.30 10.59 28.81
C ASP A 405 1.30 9.82 27.47
N ILE A 406 1.40 10.52 26.33
CA ILE A 406 1.46 9.89 25.00
C ILE A 406 2.91 9.61 24.57
N GLU A 407 3.91 10.26 25.18
CA GLU A 407 5.33 10.19 24.76
C GLU A 407 5.85 8.75 24.58
N LYS A 408 5.50 7.83 25.50
CA LYS A 408 5.82 6.40 25.39
C LYS A 408 5.27 5.79 24.10
N TYR A 409 4.04 6.12 23.74
CA TYR A 409 3.38 5.62 22.53
C TYR A 409 3.97 6.26 21.28
N ILE A 410 4.33 7.55 21.31
CA ILE A 410 5.07 8.18 20.20
C ILE A 410 6.37 7.43 19.93
N TYR A 411 7.15 7.12 20.98
CA TYR A 411 8.38 6.33 20.83
C TYR A 411 8.12 4.94 20.23
N GLN A 412 7.07 4.24 20.68
CA GLN A 412 6.69 2.94 20.12
C GLN A 412 6.26 3.04 18.65
N ILE A 413 5.52 4.08 18.28
CA ILE A 413 5.11 4.34 16.90
C ILE A 413 6.35 4.61 16.05
N THR A 414 7.22 5.55 16.45
CA THR A 414 8.46 5.85 15.70
C THR A 414 9.34 4.59 15.56
N SER A 415 9.46 3.78 16.61
CA SER A 415 10.19 2.51 16.55
C SER A 415 9.57 1.53 15.55
N TYR A 416 8.24 1.43 15.50
CA TYR A 416 7.52 0.61 14.54
C TYR A 416 7.72 1.10 13.10
N LEU A 417 7.59 2.42 12.88
CA LEU A 417 7.81 3.03 11.57
C LEU A 417 9.23 2.74 11.07
N ASN A 418 10.24 2.94 11.91
CA ASN A 418 11.64 2.73 11.52
C ASN A 418 12.01 1.27 11.28
N SER A 419 11.36 0.30 11.93
CA SER A 419 11.64 -1.13 11.69
C SER A 419 10.92 -1.67 10.46
N GLU A 420 9.68 -1.22 10.23
CA GLU A 420 8.79 -1.82 9.23
C GLU A 420 8.71 -1.05 7.90
N ASN A 421 9.28 0.16 7.81
CA ASN A 421 9.25 0.99 6.59
C ASN A 421 10.23 0.56 5.48
N THR A 422 11.15 -0.37 5.78
CA THR A 422 12.22 -0.75 4.87
C THR A 422 11.67 -1.28 3.54
N ALA A 423 12.01 -0.60 2.44
CA ALA A 423 11.59 -0.94 1.09
C ALA A 423 10.08 -1.28 1.00
N SER A 424 9.22 -0.40 1.56
CA SER A 424 7.77 -0.63 1.54
C SER A 424 7.06 0.08 0.37
N HIS A 425 5.93 -0.45 -0.08
CA HIS A 425 5.03 0.28 -0.97
C HIS A 425 4.18 1.33 -0.22
N LEU A 426 4.15 1.30 1.12
CA LEU A 426 3.36 2.19 1.98
C LEU A 426 4.14 3.40 2.51
N ILE A 427 5.24 3.78 1.86
CA ILE A 427 6.11 4.89 2.29
C ILE A 427 5.34 6.22 2.44
N SER A 428 4.31 6.48 1.62
CA SER A 428 3.45 7.66 1.79
C SER A 428 2.69 7.65 3.12
N SER A 429 2.20 6.49 3.56
CA SER A 429 1.48 6.35 4.83
C SER A 429 2.44 6.54 6.02
N PHE A 430 3.66 6.00 5.93
CA PHE A 430 4.70 6.24 6.92
C PHE A 430 5.11 7.72 7.00
N SER A 431 5.32 8.37 5.85
CA SER A 431 5.64 9.80 5.76
C SER A 431 4.57 10.66 6.43
N LYS A 432 3.29 10.35 6.19
CA LYS A 432 2.18 11.05 6.82
C LYS A 432 2.22 10.92 8.35
N ILE A 433 2.47 9.72 8.88
CA ILE A 433 2.52 9.51 10.33
C ILE A 433 3.69 10.29 10.94
N HIS A 434 4.88 10.29 10.32
CA HIS A 434 6.00 11.14 10.76
C HIS A 434 5.62 12.63 10.77
N LEU A 435 4.88 13.11 9.76
CA LEU A 435 4.39 14.48 9.72
C LEU A 435 3.40 14.76 10.87
N THR A 436 2.50 13.82 11.17
CA THR A 436 1.57 13.90 12.31
C THR A 436 2.33 13.91 13.65
N ILE A 437 3.42 13.14 13.79
CA ILE A 437 4.29 13.16 14.97
C ILE A 437 5.06 14.48 15.08
N ALA A 438 5.53 15.04 13.96
CA ALA A 438 6.14 16.37 13.95
C ALA A 438 5.14 17.42 14.47
N LEU A 439 3.90 17.37 14.00
CA LEU A 439 2.82 18.23 14.48
C LEU A 439 2.59 18.06 15.99
N TYR A 440 2.56 16.83 16.50
CA TYR A 440 2.48 16.55 17.94
C TYR A 440 3.59 17.28 18.72
N TYR A 441 4.86 17.11 18.34
CA TYR A 441 5.97 17.76 19.03
C TYR A 441 5.91 19.29 18.94
N SER A 442 5.40 19.84 17.83
CA SER A 442 5.27 21.28 17.63
C SER A 442 4.36 21.95 18.68
N PHE A 443 3.42 21.20 19.29
CA PHE A 443 2.54 21.71 20.34
C PHE A 443 3.11 21.64 21.76
N LEU A 444 4.21 20.90 21.98
CA LEU A 444 4.80 20.74 23.31
C LEU A 444 5.77 21.87 23.71
N GLY A 445 6.02 22.82 22.81
CA GLY A 445 6.79 24.03 23.07
C GLY A 445 8.31 23.89 22.83
N PRO A 446 9.12 24.87 23.28
CA PRO A 446 10.50 25.07 22.82
C PRO A 446 11.47 23.91 23.05
N LYS A 447 11.24 23.09 24.08
CA LYS A 447 12.07 21.91 24.38
C LYS A 447 12.01 20.87 23.26
N TYR A 448 10.87 20.75 22.59
CA TYR A 448 10.59 19.71 21.59
C TYR A 448 10.68 20.24 20.15
N LEU A 449 11.13 21.48 19.95
CA LEU A 449 11.27 22.06 18.62
C LEU A 449 12.16 21.20 17.73
N VAL A 450 13.30 20.73 18.23
CA VAL A 450 14.22 19.87 17.46
C VAL A 450 13.56 18.55 17.08
N ASN A 451 12.80 17.93 17.98
CA ASN A 451 12.05 16.69 17.69
C ASN A 451 11.02 16.92 16.57
N SER A 452 10.25 18.00 16.64
CA SER A 452 9.32 18.41 15.58
C SER A 452 10.02 18.56 14.23
N GLN A 453 11.15 19.29 14.21
CA GLN A 453 11.90 19.53 12.98
C GLN A 453 12.50 18.24 12.41
N ARG A 454 13.00 17.33 13.26
CA ARG A 454 13.59 16.05 12.85
C ARG A 454 12.56 15.08 12.28
N GLU A 455 11.38 14.98 12.89
CA GLU A 455 10.30 14.14 12.36
C GLU A 455 9.76 14.68 11.03
N TYR A 456 9.69 16.01 10.87
CA TYR A 456 9.35 16.60 9.58
C TYR A 456 10.44 16.34 8.53
N PHE A 457 11.72 16.43 8.90
CA PHE A 457 12.83 16.07 8.03
C PHE A 457 12.71 14.62 7.53
N ILE A 458 12.47 13.66 8.41
CA ILE A 458 12.28 12.24 8.04
C ILE A 458 11.10 12.09 7.07
N SER A 459 9.96 12.70 7.40
CA SER A 459 8.75 12.68 6.56
C SER A 459 9.03 13.12 5.12
N GLU A 460 9.77 14.22 4.93
CA GLU A 460 10.14 14.76 3.62
C GLU A 460 11.23 13.95 2.91
N LYS A 461 12.13 13.30 3.66
CA LYS A 461 13.16 12.44 3.06
C LYS A 461 12.59 11.16 2.49
N ILE A 462 11.64 10.54 3.15
CA ILE A 462 11.05 9.28 2.68
C ILE A 462 9.97 9.49 1.60
N CYS A 463 9.32 10.65 1.54
CA CYS A 463 8.31 10.92 0.51
C CYS A 463 8.52 12.28 -0.14
N VAL A 464 8.41 12.35 -1.47
CA VAL A 464 8.63 13.58 -2.24
C VAL A 464 7.81 14.73 -1.66
N TYR A 465 8.47 15.86 -1.41
CA TYR A 465 7.91 17.10 -0.88
C TYR A 465 6.56 17.53 -1.49
N THR A 466 6.34 17.25 -2.78
CA THR A 466 5.09 17.57 -3.49
C THR A 466 3.89 16.83 -2.91
N LEU A 467 4.04 15.55 -2.52
CA LEU A 467 2.95 14.79 -1.90
C LEU A 467 2.54 15.37 -0.54
N ILE A 468 3.51 15.79 0.27
CA ILE A 468 3.24 16.41 1.58
C ILE A 468 2.47 17.72 1.41
N LYS A 469 2.90 18.56 0.46
CA LYS A 469 2.26 19.85 0.19
C LYS A 469 0.87 19.74 -0.41
N ASP A 470 0.66 18.80 -1.32
CA ASP A 470 -0.58 18.72 -2.08
C ASP A 470 -1.68 17.97 -1.32
N GLU A 471 -1.34 16.88 -0.63
CA GLU A 471 -2.32 15.99 0.02
C GLU A 471 -2.47 16.26 1.53
N TYR A 472 -1.43 16.78 2.20
CA TYR A 472 -1.39 17.00 3.65
C TYR A 472 -1.19 18.47 4.04
N MET A 473 -1.65 19.38 3.18
CA MET A 473 -1.43 20.83 3.29
C MET A 473 -1.82 21.40 4.67
N GLU A 474 -2.96 20.96 5.23
CA GLU A 474 -3.44 21.45 6.54
C GLU A 474 -2.45 21.15 7.67
N ILE A 475 -1.99 19.90 7.78
CA ILE A 475 -1.01 19.45 8.78
C ILE A 475 0.31 20.21 8.57
N TYR A 476 0.73 20.32 7.31
CA TYR A 476 1.96 21.00 6.92
C TYR A 476 1.96 22.48 7.31
N GLU A 477 0.91 23.23 6.96
CA GLU A 477 0.82 24.66 7.29
C GLU A 477 0.77 24.90 8.80
N GLU A 478 -0.01 24.11 9.53
CA GLU A 478 -0.13 24.23 10.98
C GLU A 478 1.22 23.94 11.67
N LEU A 479 1.91 22.88 11.24
CA LEU A 479 3.26 22.54 11.71
C LEU A 479 4.26 23.69 11.51
N LEU A 480 4.28 24.28 10.31
CA LEU A 480 5.21 25.38 10.00
C LEU A 480 4.95 26.61 10.86
N ILE A 481 3.68 26.99 11.04
CA ILE A 481 3.28 28.11 11.88
C ILE A 481 3.68 27.86 13.34
N ASN A 482 3.48 26.63 13.84
CA ASN A 482 3.84 26.27 15.21
C ASN A 482 5.36 26.31 15.43
N ASN A 483 6.14 25.73 14.51
CA ASN A 483 7.59 25.74 14.59
C ASN A 483 8.16 27.17 14.52
N ALA A 484 7.65 27.99 13.60
CA ALA A 484 8.00 29.40 13.49
C ALA A 484 7.68 30.16 14.78
N SER A 485 6.46 30.00 15.32
CA SER A 485 6.03 30.65 16.56
C SER A 485 6.89 30.23 17.74
N THR A 486 7.17 28.94 17.85
CA THR A 486 8.01 28.36 18.91
C THR A 486 9.44 28.88 18.83
N TYR A 487 9.99 29.02 17.63
CA TYR A 487 11.32 29.59 17.41
C TYR A 487 11.38 31.07 17.82
N LEU A 488 10.40 31.88 17.42
CA LEU A 488 10.34 33.29 17.81
C LEU A 488 10.24 33.43 19.34
N ASN A 489 9.38 32.63 19.98
CA ASN A 489 9.23 32.62 21.43
C ASN A 489 10.51 32.20 22.15
N LYS A 490 11.21 31.15 21.66
CA LYS A 490 12.49 30.69 22.22
C LYS A 490 13.57 31.78 22.20
N ASN A 491 13.52 32.67 21.20
CA ASN A 491 14.45 33.78 21.03
C ASN A 491 13.93 35.12 21.56
N SER A 492 12.81 35.13 22.30
CA SER A 492 12.17 36.34 22.83
C SER A 492 11.81 37.39 21.74
N LEU A 493 11.52 36.93 20.52
CA LEU A 493 11.12 37.78 19.40
C LEU A 493 9.59 37.89 19.36
N LYS A 494 9.06 39.13 19.24
CA LYS A 494 7.61 39.34 19.08
C LYS A 494 7.18 38.94 17.67
N ASN A 495 6.18 38.07 17.56
CA ASN A 495 5.55 37.77 16.27
C ASN A 495 4.77 39.00 15.76
N LYS A 496 5.13 39.48 14.57
CA LYS A 496 4.42 40.55 13.85
C LYS A 496 3.96 40.12 12.46
N PHE A 497 4.18 38.85 12.11
CA PHE A 497 3.94 38.30 10.79
C PHE A 497 2.47 37.90 10.63
N SER A 498 1.94 38.00 9.41
CA SER A 498 0.68 37.38 9.02
C SER A 498 0.80 35.85 9.03
N LYS A 499 -0.33 35.14 8.87
CA LYS A 499 -0.31 33.67 8.77
C LYS A 499 0.51 33.19 7.57
N GLU A 500 0.37 33.85 6.43
CA GLU A 500 1.10 33.54 5.19
C GLU A 500 2.60 33.81 5.36
N GLU A 501 2.96 34.93 5.99
CA GLU A 501 4.36 35.27 6.29
C GLU A 501 4.97 34.26 7.29
N MET A 502 4.18 33.77 8.26
CA MET A 502 4.62 32.72 9.19
C MET A 502 4.87 31.38 8.48
N ILE A 503 4.07 31.02 7.48
CA ILE A 503 4.30 29.82 6.67
C ILE A 503 5.63 29.95 5.91
N VAL A 504 5.86 31.09 5.25
CA VAL A 504 7.12 31.36 4.52
C VAL A 504 8.32 31.33 5.46
N TYR A 505 8.21 31.96 6.63
CA TYR A 505 9.27 31.96 7.62
C TYR A 505 9.56 30.55 8.17
N GLY A 506 8.51 29.77 8.47
CA GLY A 506 8.62 28.36 8.85
C GLY A 506 9.35 27.53 7.79
N GLN A 507 9.05 27.73 6.51
CA GLN A 507 9.75 27.05 5.42
C GLN A 507 11.24 27.36 5.38
N SER A 508 11.60 28.64 5.57
CA SER A 508 13.01 29.04 5.64
C SER A 508 13.73 28.37 6.81
N LEU A 509 13.11 28.36 7.99
CA LEU A 509 13.65 27.70 9.18
C LEU A 509 13.89 26.21 8.95
N MET A 510 12.94 25.54 8.27
CA MET A 510 13.05 24.12 7.99
C MET A 510 14.10 23.81 6.93
N SER A 511 14.22 24.63 5.89
CA SER A 511 15.29 24.51 4.90
C SER A 511 16.68 24.59 5.55
N ASP A 512 16.88 25.53 6.47
CA ASP A 512 18.16 25.67 7.16
C ASP A 512 18.41 24.51 8.14
N PHE A 513 17.37 24.06 8.84
CA PHE A 513 17.44 22.86 9.67
C PHE A 513 17.83 21.62 8.85
N PHE A 514 17.22 21.41 7.68
CA PHE A 514 17.51 20.24 6.83
C PHE A 514 18.97 20.21 6.36
N LYS A 515 19.54 21.35 5.98
CA LYS A 515 20.96 21.42 5.61
C LYS A 515 21.86 21.03 6.78
N ASN A 516 21.55 21.51 7.98
CA ASN A 516 22.32 21.19 9.19
C ASN A 516 22.16 19.72 9.59
N GLU A 517 20.94 19.19 9.52
CA GLU A 517 20.65 17.79 9.86
C GLU A 517 21.34 16.83 8.88
N GLU A 518 21.39 17.15 7.58
CA GLU A 518 22.16 16.37 6.59
C GLU A 518 23.66 16.32 6.94
N ILE A 519 24.23 17.42 7.43
CA ILE A 519 25.63 17.47 7.87
C ILE A 519 25.83 16.64 9.14
N LEU A 520 24.92 16.75 10.11
CA LEU A 520 24.96 15.98 11.35
C LEU A 520 24.89 14.48 11.09
N ILE A 521 23.98 14.03 10.22
CA ILE A 521 23.87 12.62 9.84
C ILE A 521 25.16 12.12 9.20
N ARG A 522 25.79 12.90 8.31
CA ARG A 522 27.10 12.52 7.75
C ARG A 522 28.18 12.41 8.83
N TYR A 523 28.15 13.30 9.82
CA TYR A 523 29.07 13.21 10.95
C TYR A 523 28.83 11.94 11.79
N GLU A 524 27.57 11.66 12.17
CA GLU A 524 27.18 10.46 12.94
C GLU A 524 27.57 9.17 12.19
N VAL A 525 27.31 9.11 10.88
CA VAL A 525 27.71 7.98 10.03
C VAL A 525 29.24 7.78 10.03
N ASN A 526 30.02 8.87 9.93
CA ASN A 526 31.49 8.77 9.97
C ASN A 526 32.02 8.32 11.35
N GLU A 527 31.38 8.74 12.43
CA GLU A 527 31.68 8.29 13.79
C GLU A 527 31.38 6.78 13.93
N ASN A 528 30.21 6.34 13.46
CA ASN A 528 29.82 4.94 13.41
C ASN A 528 30.83 4.09 12.61
N ILE A 529 31.26 4.57 11.44
CA ILE A 529 32.30 3.91 10.63
C ILE A 529 33.61 3.82 11.39
N SER A 530 34.04 4.91 12.04
CA SER A 530 35.29 4.95 12.82
C SER A 530 35.26 3.92 13.95
N ASN A 531 34.14 3.85 14.68
CA ASN A 531 33.90 2.85 15.72
C ASN A 531 33.92 1.41 15.16
N ILE A 532 33.38 1.18 13.97
CA ILE A 532 33.45 -0.14 13.31
C ILE A 532 34.91 -0.48 12.95
N ILE A 533 35.68 0.45 12.39
CA ILE A 533 37.09 0.25 12.05
C ILE A 533 37.90 -0.07 13.31
N GLU A 534 37.74 0.72 14.38
CA GLU A 534 38.41 0.48 15.65
C GLU A 534 38.09 -0.92 16.19
N ASN A 535 36.81 -1.33 16.18
CA ASN A 535 36.41 -2.66 16.59
C ASN A 535 37.00 -3.78 15.72
N ILE A 536 37.15 -3.57 14.41
CA ILE A 536 37.81 -4.52 13.49
C ILE A 536 39.30 -4.64 13.84
N LEU A 537 39.95 -3.53 14.18
CA LEU A 537 41.38 -3.49 14.48
C LEU A 537 41.71 -4.12 15.85
N ILE A 538 40.83 -3.94 16.84
CA ILE A 538 41.00 -4.42 18.23
C ILE A 538 40.57 -5.89 18.39
N ASN A 539 39.45 -6.33 17.81
CA ASN A 539 38.90 -7.66 18.08
C ASN A 539 39.46 -8.75 17.15
N ASP A 540 39.88 -9.88 17.72
CA ASP A 540 40.51 -10.96 16.97
C ASP A 540 39.55 -11.86 16.16
N GLU A 541 38.24 -11.78 16.41
CA GLU A 541 37.23 -12.53 15.66
C GLU A 541 36.09 -11.63 15.22
N TYR A 542 36.31 -10.83 14.18
CA TYR A 542 35.23 -10.01 13.62
C TYR A 542 34.37 -10.83 12.64
N ASN A 543 33.14 -11.15 13.06
CA ASN A 543 32.17 -11.88 12.24
C ASN A 543 31.79 -11.06 11.00
N LYS A 544 32.07 -11.62 9.81
CA LYS A 544 31.75 -11.02 8.51
C LYS A 544 30.26 -10.68 8.37
N HIS A 545 29.37 -11.55 8.83
CA HIS A 545 27.92 -11.34 8.75
C HIS A 545 27.48 -10.13 9.57
N SER A 546 28.03 -9.99 10.79
CA SER A 546 27.74 -8.84 11.65
C SER A 546 28.27 -7.53 11.07
N LEU A 547 29.41 -7.55 10.36
CA LEU A 547 29.91 -6.39 9.63
C LEU A 547 28.96 -5.99 8.51
N GLU A 548 28.55 -6.96 7.69
CA GLU A 548 27.63 -6.75 6.58
C GLU A 548 26.31 -6.18 7.09
N GLU A 549 25.70 -6.76 8.13
CA GLU A 549 24.47 -6.25 8.74
C GLU A 549 24.60 -4.81 9.28
N LYS A 550 25.71 -4.49 9.97
CA LYS A 550 25.92 -3.13 10.49
C LYS A 550 26.04 -2.11 9.35
N ILE A 551 26.80 -2.44 8.31
CA ILE A 551 26.97 -1.55 7.14
C ILE A 551 25.63 -1.38 6.42
N THR A 552 24.90 -2.46 6.17
CA THR A 552 23.64 -2.41 5.43
C THR A 552 22.55 -1.69 6.21
N MET A 553 22.45 -1.93 7.53
CA MET A 553 21.56 -1.16 8.41
C MET A 553 21.91 0.32 8.39
N MET A 554 23.18 0.69 8.60
CA MET A 554 23.60 2.09 8.62
C MET A 554 23.20 2.83 7.32
N ILE A 555 23.46 2.22 6.16
CA ILE A 555 23.09 2.84 4.87
C ILE A 555 21.56 2.92 4.71
N SER A 556 20.87 1.81 4.98
CA SER A 556 19.42 1.70 4.81
C SER A 556 18.66 2.65 5.73
N SER A 557 18.99 2.69 7.03
CA SER A 557 18.25 3.46 8.04
C SER A 557 18.75 4.89 8.23
N GLU A 558 20.07 5.15 8.20
CA GLU A 558 20.61 6.48 8.51
C GLU A 558 20.71 7.38 7.27
N ILE A 559 21.09 6.81 6.11
CA ILE A 559 21.25 7.59 4.87
C ILE A 559 19.97 7.61 4.04
N PHE A 560 19.32 6.44 3.91
CA PHE A 560 18.11 6.28 3.10
C PHE A 560 16.81 6.27 3.90
N PHE A 561 16.85 6.34 5.24
CA PHE A 561 15.65 6.42 6.09
C PHE A 561 14.63 5.30 5.83
N GLY A 562 15.10 4.11 5.47
CA GLY A 562 14.26 2.94 5.14
C GLY A 562 13.78 2.89 3.68
N LEU A 563 14.12 3.86 2.82
CA LEU A 563 13.71 3.84 1.41
C LEU A 563 14.25 2.65 0.62
N CYS A 564 15.41 2.13 1.01
CA CYS A 564 16.03 0.99 0.36
C CYS A 564 16.59 0.01 1.37
N GLN A 565 16.61 -1.27 1.01
CA GLN A 565 17.41 -2.28 1.68
C GLN A 565 18.75 -2.43 0.96
N CYS A 566 19.82 -2.60 1.72
CA CYS A 566 21.16 -2.77 1.16
C CYS A 566 21.68 -4.19 1.42
N LYS A 567 22.48 -4.73 0.49
CA LYS A 567 23.24 -5.97 0.68
C LYS A 567 24.61 -5.87 0.03
N ILE A 568 25.64 -6.42 0.66
CA ILE A 568 26.98 -6.52 0.07
C ILE A 568 27.13 -7.93 -0.52
N MET A 569 27.48 -8.01 -1.80
CA MET A 569 27.61 -9.28 -2.53
C MET A 569 28.89 -9.32 -3.34
N LYS A 570 29.32 -10.53 -3.75
CA LYS A 570 30.41 -10.71 -4.70
C LYS A 570 29.83 -10.95 -6.10
N LYS A 571 30.41 -10.37 -7.16
CA LYS A 571 29.92 -10.48 -8.56
C LYS A 571 29.80 -11.93 -9.07
N THR A 572 30.48 -12.90 -8.46
CA THR A 572 30.45 -14.31 -8.86
C THR A 572 29.30 -15.11 -8.26
N SER A 573 28.62 -14.59 -7.24
CA SER A 573 27.31 -15.15 -6.85
C SER A 573 26.34 -14.74 -7.93
N SER A 574 25.80 -15.71 -8.68
CA SER A 574 24.64 -15.47 -9.54
C SER A 574 23.68 -14.59 -8.76
N SER A 575 23.47 -13.36 -9.23
CA SER A 575 22.36 -12.56 -8.75
C SER A 575 21.13 -13.43 -8.97
N SER A 576 20.60 -14.03 -7.91
CA SER A 576 19.23 -14.54 -7.96
C SER A 576 18.32 -13.32 -7.94
N SER A 577 18.50 -12.43 -8.91
CA SER A 577 17.63 -11.29 -9.15
C SER A 577 16.39 -11.86 -9.83
N LEU A 578 15.57 -12.53 -9.04
CA LEU A 578 14.15 -12.49 -9.31
C LEU A 578 13.82 -11.00 -9.20
N ASN A 579 13.71 -10.32 -10.35
CA ASN A 579 13.21 -8.96 -10.42
C ASN A 579 11.85 -8.96 -9.75
N GLU A 580 11.82 -8.57 -8.47
CA GLU A 580 10.59 -8.54 -7.73
C GLU A 580 9.77 -7.38 -8.28
N VAL A 581 8.60 -7.71 -8.82
CA VAL A 581 7.80 -6.72 -9.53
C VAL A 581 7.38 -5.62 -8.56
N GLY A 582 7.81 -4.40 -8.88
CA GLY A 582 7.63 -3.22 -8.04
C GLY A 582 8.87 -2.76 -7.29
N TYR A 583 9.96 -3.50 -7.40
CA TYR A 583 11.25 -3.14 -6.85
C TYR A 583 12.31 -3.09 -7.95
N GLU A 584 13.33 -2.26 -7.73
CA GLU A 584 14.52 -2.19 -8.55
C GLU A 584 15.74 -2.53 -7.72
N GLU A 585 16.72 -3.16 -8.36
CA GLU A 585 18.05 -3.36 -7.82
C GLU A 585 19.04 -2.46 -8.55
N LEU A 586 19.80 -1.66 -7.79
CA LEU A 586 20.94 -0.90 -8.30
C LEU A 586 22.22 -1.49 -7.72
N GLU A 587 23.19 -1.79 -8.56
CA GLU A 587 24.51 -2.26 -8.13
C GLU A 587 25.53 -1.13 -8.17
N GLN A 588 26.25 -0.93 -7.06
CA GLN A 588 27.37 -0.02 -6.98
C GLN A 588 28.67 -0.81 -6.76
N ASP A 589 29.62 -0.63 -7.69
CA ASP A 589 30.91 -1.28 -7.62
C ASP A 589 31.77 -0.79 -6.45
N LEU A 590 32.26 -1.73 -5.64
CA LEU A 590 33.19 -1.52 -4.54
C LEU A 590 34.62 -1.96 -4.94
N LEU A 591 35.23 -2.89 -4.19
CA LEU A 591 36.59 -3.42 -4.39
C LEU A 591 36.58 -4.95 -4.56
N ASN A 592 37.55 -5.51 -5.29
CA ASN A 592 37.79 -6.97 -5.39
C ASN A 592 36.53 -7.80 -5.73
N ASP A 593 35.78 -7.37 -6.75
CA ASP A 593 34.52 -7.97 -7.20
C ASP A 593 33.37 -7.89 -6.18
N TYR A 594 33.46 -7.09 -5.12
CA TYR A 594 32.33 -6.78 -4.26
C TYR A 594 31.48 -5.65 -4.85
N VAL A 595 30.17 -5.78 -4.69
CA VAL A 595 29.15 -4.81 -5.05
C VAL A 595 28.25 -4.53 -3.86
N LEU A 596 27.84 -3.28 -3.69
CA LEU A 596 26.72 -2.91 -2.84
C LEU A 596 25.47 -2.90 -3.71
N VAL A 597 24.49 -3.73 -3.37
CA VAL A 597 23.21 -3.79 -4.06
C VAL A 597 22.18 -3.06 -3.21
N TYR A 598 21.55 -2.06 -3.81
CA TYR A 598 20.40 -1.35 -3.25
C TYR A 598 19.13 -1.96 -3.81
N HIS A 599 18.18 -2.29 -2.95
CA HIS A 599 16.87 -2.79 -3.32
C HIS A 599 15.80 -1.81 -2.83
N TYR A 600 15.06 -1.18 -3.75
CA TYR A 600 14.12 -0.12 -3.41
C TYR A 600 12.84 -0.22 -4.23
N SER A 601 11.75 0.34 -3.69
CA SER A 601 10.44 0.36 -4.35
C SER A 601 10.47 1.33 -5.53
N TYR A 602 10.09 0.86 -6.72
CA TYR A 602 9.97 1.69 -7.93
C TYR A 602 9.06 2.90 -7.69
N SER A 603 8.08 2.77 -6.77
CA SER A 603 7.16 3.87 -6.47
C SER A 603 7.82 5.17 -6.03
N TYR A 604 9.02 5.05 -5.48
CA TYR A 604 9.78 6.12 -4.87
C TYR A 604 11.14 6.28 -5.55
N ASN A 605 11.24 5.86 -6.82
CA ASN A 605 12.45 5.97 -7.64
C ASN A 605 13.03 7.40 -7.63
N ASP A 606 12.21 8.42 -7.86
CA ASP A 606 12.67 9.83 -7.85
C ASP A 606 13.24 10.24 -6.48
N THR A 607 12.61 9.79 -5.38
CA THR A 607 13.10 10.05 -4.02
C THR A 607 14.42 9.33 -3.77
N PHE A 608 14.52 8.06 -4.19
CA PHE A 608 15.72 7.26 -4.07
C PHE A 608 16.89 7.90 -4.81
N TRP A 609 16.72 8.26 -6.09
CA TRP A 609 17.76 8.90 -6.88
C TRP A 609 18.20 10.26 -6.31
N ALA A 610 17.26 11.07 -5.81
CA ALA A 610 17.58 12.34 -5.17
C ALA A 610 18.51 12.19 -3.94
N ILE A 611 18.40 11.08 -3.19
CA ILE A 611 19.31 10.75 -2.08
C ILE A 611 20.59 10.09 -2.60
N TYR A 612 20.47 9.13 -3.52
CA TYR A 612 21.61 8.39 -4.05
C TYR A 612 22.62 9.32 -4.73
N GLU A 613 22.21 10.17 -5.65
CA GLU A 613 23.10 11.08 -6.40
C GLU A 613 23.91 12.01 -5.47
N LYS A 614 23.32 12.43 -4.36
CA LYS A 614 23.99 13.28 -3.36
C LYS A 614 24.99 12.54 -2.47
N ASN A 615 24.84 11.22 -2.33
CA ASN A 615 25.56 10.41 -1.36
C ASN A 615 26.40 9.28 -1.99
N GLU A 616 26.34 9.08 -3.30
CA GLU A 616 26.98 7.96 -4.01
C GLU A 616 28.47 7.84 -3.68
N SER A 617 29.24 8.91 -3.91
CA SER A 617 30.70 8.91 -3.70
C SER A 617 31.07 8.75 -2.23
N TYR A 618 30.25 9.34 -1.35
CA TYR A 618 30.42 9.29 0.10
C TYR A 618 30.24 7.85 0.62
N ILE A 619 29.14 7.20 0.23
CA ILE A 619 28.85 5.80 0.60
C ILE A 619 29.97 4.89 0.10
N LYS A 620 30.33 5.00 -1.19
CA LYS A 620 31.38 4.17 -1.80
C LYS A 620 32.70 4.28 -1.05
N SER A 621 33.18 5.50 -0.82
CA SER A 621 34.48 5.74 -0.18
C SER A 621 34.54 5.14 1.22
N ASN A 622 33.47 5.34 1.99
CA ASN A 622 33.37 4.84 3.36
C ASN A 622 33.34 3.31 3.45
N ILE A 623 32.56 2.64 2.60
CA ILE A 623 32.52 1.18 2.57
C ILE A 623 33.84 0.59 2.09
N VAL A 624 34.46 1.21 1.07
CA VAL A 624 35.78 0.80 0.57
C VAL A 624 36.81 0.85 1.70
N HIS A 625 36.84 1.91 2.50
CA HIS A 625 37.74 2.01 3.65
C HIS A 625 37.49 0.93 4.71
N LEU A 626 36.23 0.62 5.01
CA LEU A 626 35.86 -0.47 5.92
C LEU A 626 36.33 -1.83 5.41
N LEU A 627 36.08 -2.13 4.13
CA LEU A 627 36.49 -3.38 3.49
C LEU A 627 38.02 -3.52 3.42
N LEU A 628 38.74 -2.43 3.14
CA LEU A 628 40.21 -2.42 3.18
C LEU A 628 40.74 -2.71 4.57
N SER A 629 40.20 -2.04 5.60
CA SER A 629 40.59 -2.24 7.00
C SER A 629 40.38 -3.70 7.43
N TYR A 630 39.22 -4.27 7.11
CA TYR A 630 38.93 -5.68 7.34
C TYR A 630 39.90 -6.62 6.61
N THR A 631 40.19 -6.33 5.34
CA THR A 631 41.11 -7.13 4.52
C THR A 631 42.54 -7.07 5.04
N MET A 632 43.00 -5.89 5.46
CA MET A 632 44.34 -5.69 6.05
C MET A 632 44.50 -6.52 7.32
N LYS A 633 43.55 -6.43 8.27
CA LYS A 633 43.59 -7.22 9.52
C LYS A 633 43.58 -8.73 9.26
N LYS A 634 42.81 -9.18 8.28
CA LYS A 634 42.78 -10.61 7.89
C LYS A 634 44.10 -11.08 7.26
N LYS A 635 44.77 -10.21 6.48
CA LYS A 635 46.10 -10.50 5.93
C LYS A 635 47.16 -10.52 7.03
N GLU A 636 47.11 -9.58 7.98
CA GLU A 636 47.99 -9.55 9.15
C GLU A 636 47.89 -10.87 9.94
N LYS A 637 46.68 -11.36 10.22
CA LYS A 637 46.50 -12.68 10.86
C LYS A 637 47.03 -13.84 10.04
N LYS A 638 46.85 -13.83 8.71
CA LYS A 638 47.44 -14.85 7.83
C LYS A 638 48.97 -14.83 7.87
N TYR A 639 49.57 -13.65 7.95
CA TYR A 639 51.02 -13.48 8.09
C TYR A 639 51.51 -13.94 9.47
N ILE A 640 50.81 -13.58 10.55
CA ILE A 640 51.14 -14.03 11.91
C ILE A 640 51.00 -15.56 12.01
N SER A 641 49.93 -16.15 11.46
CA SER A 641 49.74 -17.60 11.45
C SER A 641 50.80 -18.34 10.64
N SER A 642 51.35 -17.73 9.57
CA SER A 642 52.46 -18.31 8.82
C SER A 642 53.82 -18.20 9.53
N TYR A 643 53.99 -17.25 10.46
CA TYR A 643 55.20 -17.17 11.30
C TYR A 643 55.12 -18.10 12.51
N THR A 644 53.92 -18.40 13.03
CA THR A 644 53.76 -19.35 14.15
C THR A 644 53.98 -20.81 13.77
N ASP A 645 54.06 -21.14 12.48
CA ASP A 645 54.36 -22.48 11.98
C ASP A 645 55.82 -22.63 11.44
N GLU A 646 56.65 -21.58 11.48
CA GLU A 646 58.04 -21.61 10.94
C GLU A 646 59.14 -21.10 11.91
N ASP A 647 58.88 -21.00 13.22
CA ASP A 647 59.91 -20.64 14.22
C ASP A 647 60.20 -21.78 15.25
N GLU A 648 60.35 -23.01 14.76
CA GLU A 648 61.17 -24.07 15.40
C GLU A 648 62.28 -24.52 14.43
N ASP A 649 63.20 -23.61 14.10
CA ASP A 649 64.58 -23.98 13.74
C ASP A 649 65.51 -22.76 13.79
N LEU A 650 65.86 -22.33 15.01
CA LEU A 650 67.12 -21.63 15.26
C LEU A 650 67.99 -22.54 16.13
N SER A 651 68.87 -23.26 15.44
CA SER A 651 69.83 -24.23 15.94
C SER A 651 70.75 -23.69 17.04
N PHE A 652 71.00 -24.53 18.06
CA PHE A 652 72.24 -24.64 18.85
C PHE A 652 73.12 -23.39 18.98
N TYR A 653 72.97 -22.64 20.08
CA TYR A 653 73.94 -22.54 21.20
C TYR A 653 73.48 -21.50 22.23
#